data_AF-A0A660ZBK7-F1
#
_entry.id   AF-A0A660ZBK7-F1
#
_cell.length_a   1.000
_cell.length_b   1.000
_cell.length_c   1.000
_cell.angle_alpha   90.00
_cell.angle_beta   90.00
_cell.angle_gamma   90.00
#
_symmetry.space_group_name_H-M   'P 1'
#
loop_
_entity.id
_entity.type
_entity.pdbx_description
1 polymer ?
#
loop_
_entity_poly.entity_id
_entity_poly.type
_entity_poly.pdbx_seq_one_letter_code
_entity_poly.pdbx_strand_id
1 'polypeptide(L)'
;MKTLIIALICFLQFATLAQNEENDKIRKQILSKTDTAAVRNLRIEFANRYRANKVELINWTNRTGYPIRTLSSDGNISVLRGFINGRPIYISTFNRIAAQTTSTDRVWGLSGFNLDGTGIEIGQWDVGAVFVDHESFREGPYGQRHAFFIDPPGTEISDHATHVAGTIIANDDHQFYAKGMANESVLFSRDAEDDLTEMTDAAFGIDPNLSVPLILSNHSYGSRVGWHWGDLRNVGTDAWYWMAEDNENEDPMFGDYNQISFDYDQIAFNFPYYTIVWAAGNDRGEGPEPNAQHWVWDGENWVSSTSYHPKDGEVANGFKCLPPDGVAKNLITVGAVDDISYGYQSPADVQQENTDFSVWGPTKDGRIKPDIVANGDELYSTLPDNLYDYMSGTSMAAPNVTGSLALLLQHYKNTHNSYIPLSSTLKAIVIHTADESGENLGPDYEYGWGLLNTYKAAQLIAEDQGNTTTIQEETLLVGGPSFTIDNLYSEGTQPIKISLVWNDIPPSNYQTGPILVHDLDVRLYKDGTPYYPWKLNPASPNSAATKGDNSKDNVEQIFLETPGEGYYSVVVSHKGNLSFDQMFSLVITGFVSPFVTFNLKQMGNDGQPFGQAAYWDNSIWNYVPPTQPLNLPLGDNHFLSTQDFKPNTYEKFNKWDDNVPETDDRYRNWDIVTLTSNTNRVSSRFVPSVTNVTIKTSLESTSISYGLIEFSDPWFVDFDEPPYGLRSRGIDAEFYQRTSQFHPNYYTPYSGRQYKGVFLDQPTVSGKPYYKVGMPTEQTINVNGQNRKFFPYKWTGNSGVTFQNELHRQTGVVFTSSNATATAVLKGQLMSNDQNGISSSSQRKMVRTDNGQYHVVYESMGTVFYTYSLTNNFYGAWSPDEILHYHGKNPAIEFDGDIVKIVFEEYDPQVGGDAKIWLSTSEPGANGIYLLMDAEVVATYPNSYYGSAKPVISFTFYEIFVAYRSGSTGGIKYITNWNASNPPSWSGWDAPEDIPDTGGDSKNPSVIGYYPPPNFSHICIAYEHFGTIYFRDAVRIVHNWGWDYYGEEPTNLSTGSGFNVNKYPVISLSNNSLNRYLMVSWLGIYDANPSNPSQKTDGTKPLYREAAVVKTGYGTSWSTPSNFSNNVDFTTNGSLNTQYGSIMAWSESDGQYSNG
;
A
#
# COMPACT_ATOMS: atom_id res chain seq x y z
N MET A 1 -21.67 -36.59 -30.20
CA MET A 1 -21.39 -35.35 -30.95
C MET A 1 -21.31 -34.13 -30.04
N LYS A 2 -22.32 -33.81 -29.21
CA LYS A 2 -22.18 -32.77 -28.15
C LYS A 2 -21.08 -33.08 -27.12
N THR A 3 -20.90 -34.35 -26.75
CA THR A 3 -19.79 -34.80 -25.89
C THR A 3 -18.41 -34.67 -26.55
N LEU A 4 -18.36 -34.63 -27.89
CA LEU A 4 -17.10 -34.47 -28.64
C LEU A 4 -16.64 -33.01 -28.69
N ILE A 5 -17.58 -32.06 -28.69
CA ILE A 5 -17.30 -30.61 -28.76
C ILE A 5 -16.85 -30.07 -27.39
N ILE A 6 -17.43 -30.57 -26.29
CA ILE A 6 -16.99 -30.19 -24.93
C ILE A 6 -15.58 -30.73 -24.64
N ALA A 7 -15.27 -31.95 -25.11
CA ALA A 7 -13.92 -32.50 -25.00
C ALA A 7 -12.87 -31.70 -25.80
N LEU A 8 -13.26 -31.07 -26.91
CA LEU A 8 -12.38 -30.24 -27.75
C LEU A 8 -12.07 -28.87 -27.11
N ILE A 9 -13.05 -28.26 -26.42
CA ILE A 9 -12.87 -26.98 -25.71
C ILE A 9 -11.99 -27.17 -24.45
N CYS A 10 -12.15 -28.28 -23.72
CA CYS A 10 -11.24 -28.62 -22.63
C CYS A 10 -9.82 -28.92 -23.13
N PHE A 11 -9.66 -29.58 -24.29
CA PHE A 11 -8.34 -29.84 -24.88
C PHE A 11 -7.57 -28.56 -25.24
N LEU A 12 -8.25 -27.50 -25.69
CA LEU A 12 -7.65 -26.18 -25.98
C LEU A 12 -7.21 -25.42 -24.71
N GLN A 13 -7.88 -25.61 -23.57
CA GLN A 13 -7.46 -25.03 -22.28
C GLN A 13 -6.30 -25.79 -21.61
N PHE A 14 -6.12 -27.08 -21.90
CA PHE A 14 -4.95 -27.84 -21.43
C PHE A 14 -3.70 -27.61 -22.30
N ALA A 15 -3.86 -27.24 -23.58
CA ALA A 15 -2.74 -26.93 -24.48
C ALA A 15 -1.99 -25.64 -24.08
N THR A 16 -2.68 -24.61 -23.59
CA THR A 16 -2.08 -23.36 -23.08
C THR A 16 -1.32 -23.54 -21.76
N LEU A 17 -1.64 -24.56 -20.96
CA LEU A 17 -0.90 -24.91 -19.73
C LEU A 17 0.31 -25.82 -20.00
N ALA A 18 0.22 -26.73 -20.97
CA ALA A 18 1.32 -27.62 -21.35
C ALA A 18 2.50 -26.88 -22.02
N GLN A 19 2.25 -25.79 -22.75
CA GLN A 19 3.28 -24.98 -23.41
C GLN A 19 4.19 -24.23 -22.41
N ASN A 20 3.70 -23.95 -21.19
CA ASN A 20 4.50 -23.37 -20.12
C ASN A 20 5.38 -24.41 -19.39
N GLU A 21 5.00 -25.69 -19.31
CA GLU A 21 5.84 -26.76 -18.75
C GLU A 21 6.90 -27.29 -19.74
N GLU A 22 6.62 -27.25 -21.04
CA GLU A 22 7.54 -27.70 -22.09
C GLU A 22 8.73 -26.74 -22.27
N ASN A 23 8.50 -25.43 -22.16
CA ASN A 23 9.54 -24.39 -22.16
C ASN A 23 10.56 -24.56 -21.02
N ASP A 24 10.13 -25.02 -19.84
CA ASP A 24 11.00 -25.27 -18.69
C ASP A 24 11.79 -26.59 -18.79
N LYS A 25 11.27 -27.59 -19.51
CA LYS A 25 12.00 -28.82 -19.84
C LYS A 25 13.07 -28.58 -20.91
N ILE A 26 12.77 -27.79 -21.93
CA ILE A 26 13.68 -27.45 -23.03
C ILE A 26 14.88 -26.64 -22.49
N ARG A 27 14.66 -25.67 -21.60
CA ARG A 27 15.74 -24.91 -20.93
C ARG A 27 16.70 -25.79 -20.14
N LYS A 28 16.18 -26.79 -19.39
CA LYS A 28 16.99 -27.75 -18.63
C LYS A 28 17.72 -28.76 -19.51
N GLN A 29 17.22 -29.04 -20.71
CA GLN A 29 17.85 -29.97 -21.66
C GLN A 29 18.99 -29.31 -22.46
N ILE A 30 18.83 -28.04 -22.86
CA ILE A 30 19.84 -27.25 -23.61
C ILE A 30 21.11 -27.00 -22.78
N LEU A 31 20.96 -26.79 -21.47
CA LEU A 31 22.08 -26.54 -20.55
C LEU A 31 22.87 -27.79 -20.13
N SER A 32 22.41 -29.00 -20.49
CA SER A 32 23.05 -30.25 -20.04
C SER A 32 24.04 -30.88 -21.03
N LYS A 33 24.19 -30.34 -22.26
CA LYS A 33 25.02 -30.97 -23.31
C LYS A 33 25.86 -30.03 -24.20
N THR A 34 26.02 -28.76 -23.85
CA THR A 34 26.82 -27.83 -24.65
C THR A 34 28.29 -27.86 -24.23
N ASP A 35 29.16 -28.44 -25.07
CA ASP A 35 30.61 -28.38 -24.92
C ASP A 35 31.12 -27.01 -25.40
N THR A 36 31.35 -26.13 -24.43
CA THR A 36 31.78 -24.74 -24.60
C THR A 36 33.23 -24.60 -25.10
N ALA A 37 34.01 -25.68 -25.18
CA ALA A 37 35.37 -25.64 -25.72
C ALA A 37 35.39 -25.71 -27.27
N ALA A 38 34.45 -26.40 -27.90
CA ALA A 38 34.35 -26.50 -29.36
C ALA A 38 33.92 -25.18 -30.03
N VAL A 39 33.02 -24.43 -29.36
CA VAL A 39 32.53 -23.12 -29.83
C VAL A 39 33.64 -22.06 -29.83
N ARG A 40 34.59 -22.13 -28.87
CA ARG A 40 35.74 -21.22 -28.84
C ARG A 40 36.73 -21.45 -29.99
N ASN A 41 36.88 -22.69 -30.46
CA ASN A 41 37.81 -23.00 -31.56
C ASN A 41 37.26 -22.62 -32.95
N LEU A 42 35.94 -22.76 -33.16
CA LEU A 42 35.25 -22.30 -34.39
C LEU A 42 35.38 -20.78 -34.61
N ARG A 43 35.32 -20.00 -33.52
CA ARG A 43 35.51 -18.55 -33.58
C ARG A 43 36.91 -18.15 -34.08
N ILE A 44 37.94 -18.91 -33.73
CA ILE A 44 39.32 -18.68 -34.17
C ILE A 44 39.51 -19.11 -35.63
N GLU A 45 38.84 -20.18 -36.06
CA GLU A 45 38.88 -20.68 -37.43
C GLU A 45 38.26 -19.69 -38.43
N PHE A 46 37.12 -19.07 -38.11
CA PHE A 46 36.46 -18.10 -38.98
C PHE A 46 37.24 -16.79 -39.14
N ALA A 47 37.90 -16.34 -38.06
CA ALA A 47 38.78 -15.18 -38.12
C ALA A 47 40.00 -15.42 -39.04
N ASN A 48 40.52 -16.65 -39.09
CA ASN A 48 41.64 -17.02 -39.96
C ASN A 48 41.20 -17.19 -41.43
N ARG A 49 39.98 -17.67 -41.68
CA ARG A 49 39.40 -17.82 -43.03
C ARG A 49 39.16 -16.47 -43.72
N TYR A 50 38.69 -15.49 -42.95
CA TYR A 50 38.52 -14.11 -43.41
C TYR A 50 39.85 -13.47 -43.84
N ARG A 51 40.93 -13.69 -43.06
CA ARG A 51 42.28 -13.17 -43.38
C ARG A 51 42.89 -13.82 -44.63
N ALA A 52 42.65 -15.12 -44.83
CA ALA A 52 43.13 -15.84 -46.02
C ALA A 52 42.45 -15.36 -47.31
N ASN A 53 41.13 -15.15 -47.29
CA ASN A 53 40.38 -14.66 -48.46
C ASN A 53 40.81 -13.26 -48.90
N LYS A 54 41.14 -12.35 -47.96
CA LYS A 54 41.60 -10.99 -48.27
C LYS A 54 42.94 -10.98 -49.04
N VAL A 55 43.84 -11.91 -48.73
CA VAL A 55 45.15 -12.05 -49.39
C VAL A 55 45.00 -12.65 -50.80
N GLU A 56 44.07 -13.57 -51.00
CA GLU A 56 43.80 -14.19 -52.30
C GLU A 56 43.19 -13.20 -53.30
N LEU A 57 42.26 -12.36 -52.85
CA LEU A 57 41.64 -11.28 -53.64
C LEU A 57 42.69 -10.26 -54.12
N ILE A 58 43.58 -9.78 -53.23
CA ILE A 58 44.65 -8.82 -53.58
C ILE A 58 45.61 -9.41 -54.62
N ASN A 59 45.99 -10.68 -54.47
CA ASN A 59 46.91 -11.34 -55.40
C ASN A 59 46.29 -11.58 -56.78
N TRP A 60 44.96 -11.79 -56.86
CA TRP A 60 44.25 -11.94 -58.12
C TRP A 60 44.08 -10.60 -58.86
N THR A 61 43.73 -9.53 -58.16
CA THR A 61 43.66 -8.15 -58.69
C THR A 61 45.00 -7.73 -59.29
N ASN A 62 46.11 -7.99 -58.58
CA ASN A 62 47.47 -7.67 -59.05
C ASN A 62 47.93 -8.51 -60.26
N ARG A 63 47.32 -9.66 -60.53
CA ARG A 63 47.68 -10.56 -61.65
C ARG A 63 46.81 -10.38 -62.90
N THR A 64 45.58 -9.92 -62.74
CA THR A 64 44.57 -9.91 -63.82
C THR A 64 44.21 -8.50 -64.29
N GLY A 65 44.49 -7.46 -63.50
CA GLY A 65 44.17 -6.07 -63.84
C GLY A 65 42.70 -5.68 -63.72
N TYR A 66 41.83 -6.58 -63.25
CA TYR A 66 40.41 -6.28 -62.97
C TYR A 66 40.26 -5.50 -61.65
N PRO A 67 39.52 -4.37 -61.62
CA PRO A 67 39.38 -3.57 -60.41
C PRO A 67 38.42 -4.23 -59.40
N ILE A 68 38.71 -4.04 -58.10
CA ILE A 68 37.89 -4.56 -56.98
C ILE A 68 36.52 -3.88 -56.92
N ARG A 69 36.42 -2.67 -57.49
CA ARG A 69 35.20 -1.89 -57.69
C ARG A 69 35.03 -1.63 -59.19
N THR A 70 33.85 -1.89 -59.75
CA THR A 70 33.52 -1.50 -61.13
C THR A 70 32.36 -0.53 -61.10
N LEU A 71 32.50 0.56 -61.85
CA LEU A 71 31.41 1.50 -62.17
C LEU A 71 30.82 1.08 -63.52
N SER A 72 29.51 0.92 -63.62
CA SER A 72 28.85 0.72 -64.92
C SER A 72 28.64 2.08 -65.63
N SER A 73 28.30 2.04 -66.92
CA SER A 73 28.09 3.23 -67.78
C SER A 73 26.92 4.14 -67.36
N ASP A 74 26.15 3.68 -66.38
CA ASP A 74 24.90 4.18 -65.83
C ASP A 74 25.05 4.56 -64.33
N GLY A 75 26.27 4.57 -63.80
CA GLY A 75 26.59 5.07 -62.45
C GLY A 75 26.66 4.01 -61.36
N ASN A 76 26.23 2.76 -61.60
CA ASN A 76 26.17 1.72 -60.57
C ASN A 76 27.56 1.21 -60.13
N ILE A 77 27.80 1.12 -58.82
CA ILE A 77 29.04 0.56 -58.24
C ILE A 77 28.83 -0.91 -57.85
N SER A 78 29.75 -1.79 -58.27
CA SER A 78 29.75 -3.22 -57.93
C SER A 78 31.09 -3.64 -57.30
N VAL A 79 31.06 -4.32 -56.14
CA VAL A 79 32.27 -4.72 -55.39
C VAL A 79 32.52 -6.23 -55.43
N LEU A 80 33.74 -6.64 -55.84
CA LEU A 80 34.15 -8.04 -55.98
C LEU A 80 34.38 -8.74 -54.62
N ARG A 81 33.52 -9.71 -54.28
CA ARG A 81 33.51 -10.44 -52.98
C ARG A 81 34.28 -11.77 -52.98
N GLY A 82 34.55 -12.38 -54.14
CA GLY A 82 35.26 -13.67 -54.22
C GLY A 82 35.05 -14.42 -55.54
N PHE A 83 35.46 -15.69 -55.56
CA PHE A 83 35.32 -16.58 -56.73
C PHE A 83 34.50 -17.81 -56.40
N ILE A 84 33.52 -18.15 -57.25
CA ILE A 84 32.91 -19.48 -57.28
C ILE A 84 33.18 -20.09 -58.64
N ASN A 85 33.80 -21.27 -58.67
CA ASN A 85 34.15 -21.99 -59.90
C ASN A 85 34.95 -21.16 -60.91
N GLY A 86 35.86 -20.30 -60.42
CA GLY A 86 36.69 -19.42 -61.24
C GLY A 86 35.98 -18.18 -61.80
N ARG A 87 34.72 -17.91 -61.40
CA ARG A 87 33.97 -16.71 -61.79
C ARG A 87 33.95 -15.66 -60.67
N PRO A 88 34.23 -14.37 -60.96
CA PRO A 88 34.12 -13.27 -60.00
C PRO A 88 32.66 -13.03 -59.57
N ILE A 89 32.43 -12.75 -58.29
CA ILE A 89 31.11 -12.41 -57.72
C ILE A 89 31.12 -10.97 -57.21
N TYR A 90 30.15 -10.17 -57.64
CA TYR A 90 29.94 -8.78 -57.20
C TYR A 90 28.72 -8.66 -56.26
N ILE A 91 28.65 -7.63 -55.41
CA ILE A 91 27.51 -7.32 -54.50
C ILE A 91 27.06 -5.83 -54.64
N SER A 92 25.77 -5.54 -54.38
CA SER A 92 25.05 -4.23 -54.39
C SER A 92 23.98 -4.14 -53.25
N THR A 93 23.38 -2.95 -53.03
CA THR A 93 22.73 -2.38 -51.80
C THR A 93 21.25 -2.80 -51.53
N PHE A 94 20.66 -2.55 -50.34
CA PHE A 94 19.31 -3.02 -49.89
C PHE A 94 18.65 -2.07 -48.84
N ASN A 95 17.30 -2.00 -48.66
CA ASN A 95 16.64 -1.22 -47.55
C ASN A 95 17.14 -1.62 -46.16
N ARG A 96 17.54 -2.89 -46.05
CA ARG A 96 18.20 -3.42 -44.86
C ARG A 96 19.50 -2.67 -44.53
N ILE A 97 20.22 -2.12 -45.52
CA ILE A 97 21.41 -1.29 -45.31
C ILE A 97 21.00 0.06 -44.74
N ALA A 98 19.92 0.69 -45.22
CA ALA A 98 19.37 1.88 -44.57
C ALA A 98 19.10 1.63 -43.08
N ALA A 99 18.49 0.49 -42.75
CA ALA A 99 18.28 0.06 -41.36
C ALA A 99 19.59 -0.19 -40.59
N GLN A 100 20.66 -0.63 -41.26
CA GLN A 100 21.98 -0.81 -40.64
C GLN A 100 22.70 0.52 -40.41
N THR A 101 22.60 1.45 -41.38
CA THR A 101 23.14 2.80 -41.33
C THR A 101 22.59 3.51 -40.09
N THR A 102 21.28 3.47 -39.86
CA THR A 102 20.64 4.11 -38.69
C THR A 102 20.56 3.21 -37.44
N SER A 103 21.17 2.02 -37.47
CA SER A 103 21.08 1.01 -36.41
C SER A 103 19.65 0.56 -36.05
N THR A 104 18.67 0.80 -36.93
CA THR A 104 17.28 0.35 -36.81
C THR A 104 17.16 -1.16 -36.84
N ASP A 105 17.97 -1.85 -37.66
CA ASP A 105 17.97 -3.31 -37.74
C ASP A 105 18.31 -3.98 -36.39
N ARG A 106 19.02 -3.25 -35.53
CA ARG A 106 19.40 -3.70 -34.19
C ARG A 106 18.29 -3.61 -33.17
N VAL A 107 17.13 -3.02 -33.44
CA VAL A 107 15.99 -3.03 -32.49
C VAL A 107 14.91 -4.03 -32.89
N TRP A 108 15.01 -4.61 -34.08
CA TRP A 108 14.22 -5.77 -34.50
C TRP A 108 14.60 -7.03 -33.70
N GLY A 109 13.72 -8.04 -33.71
CA GLY A 109 13.67 -9.39 -33.12
C GLY A 109 14.87 -10.13 -32.46
N LEU A 110 16.09 -9.58 -32.37
CA LEU A 110 17.31 -10.24 -31.87
C LEU A 110 18.03 -9.49 -30.75
N SER A 111 17.64 -8.25 -30.43
CA SER A 111 18.33 -7.38 -29.46
C SER A 111 17.69 -7.29 -28.08
N GLY A 112 16.59 -8.02 -27.86
CA GLY A 112 15.81 -7.95 -26.63
C GLY A 112 14.72 -6.88 -26.63
N PHE A 113 14.72 -5.95 -27.60
CA PHE A 113 13.65 -4.96 -27.77
C PHE A 113 12.44 -5.50 -28.56
N ASN A 114 12.69 -6.25 -29.64
CA ASN A 114 11.66 -6.86 -30.51
C ASN A 114 10.63 -5.86 -31.01
N LEU A 115 11.09 -4.73 -31.54
CA LEU A 115 10.23 -3.67 -32.09
C LEU A 115 9.95 -3.92 -33.56
N ASP A 116 8.74 -3.60 -33.98
CA ASP A 116 8.22 -3.80 -35.33
C ASP A 116 7.24 -2.69 -35.79
N GLY A 117 6.88 -1.76 -34.90
CA GLY A 117 5.97 -0.66 -35.18
C GLY A 117 4.51 -0.93 -34.82
N THR A 118 4.20 -2.10 -34.24
CA THR A 118 2.83 -2.47 -33.85
C THR A 118 2.17 -1.37 -33.00
N GLY A 119 0.96 -0.96 -33.40
CA GLY A 119 0.15 -0.01 -32.65
C GLY A 119 0.56 1.46 -32.82
N ILE A 120 1.32 1.77 -33.87
CA ILE A 120 1.64 3.14 -34.32
C ILE A 120 0.98 3.38 -35.68
N GLU A 121 0.21 4.47 -35.78
CA GLU A 121 -0.36 5.00 -37.02
C GLU A 121 0.55 6.13 -37.54
N ILE A 122 0.86 6.13 -38.84
CA ILE A 122 1.79 7.05 -39.49
C ILE A 122 1.07 7.74 -40.66
N GLY A 123 1.21 9.06 -40.76
CA GLY A 123 0.75 9.81 -41.93
C GLY A 123 1.86 9.95 -42.97
N GLN A 124 1.51 9.87 -44.26
CA GLN A 124 2.43 10.18 -45.35
C GLN A 124 1.76 11.14 -46.33
N TRP A 125 2.40 12.28 -46.57
CA TRP A 125 2.06 13.19 -47.66
C TRP A 125 3.15 13.14 -48.72
N ASP A 126 2.77 13.01 -49.98
CA ASP A 126 3.69 12.81 -51.09
C ASP A 126 3.12 13.33 -52.43
N VAL A 127 3.93 13.37 -53.50
CA VAL A 127 3.57 13.94 -54.81
C VAL A 127 2.72 13.00 -55.68
N GLY A 128 1.82 12.22 -55.06
CA GLY A 128 0.86 11.33 -55.72
C GLY A 128 0.41 10.17 -54.84
N ALA A 129 -0.39 9.27 -55.40
CA ALA A 129 -1.00 8.18 -54.65
C ALA A 129 -0.05 6.99 -54.45
N VAL A 130 -0.07 6.41 -53.24
CA VAL A 130 0.61 5.14 -52.95
C VAL A 130 -0.13 3.98 -53.64
N PHE A 131 0.62 3.05 -54.24
CA PHE A 131 0.05 1.78 -54.72
C PHE A 131 -0.27 0.82 -53.54
N VAL A 132 -1.36 1.08 -52.82
CA VAL A 132 -1.78 0.31 -51.62
C VAL A 132 -2.14 -1.16 -51.86
N ASP A 133 -2.15 -1.60 -53.12
CA ASP A 133 -2.33 -3.01 -53.50
C ASP A 133 -1.01 -3.80 -53.61
N HIS A 134 0.13 -3.16 -53.31
CA HIS A 134 1.42 -3.82 -53.22
C HIS A 134 1.40 -4.97 -52.18
N GLU A 135 1.99 -6.11 -52.51
CA GLU A 135 2.02 -7.31 -51.65
C GLU A 135 2.77 -7.07 -50.33
N SER A 136 3.76 -6.17 -50.33
CA SER A 136 4.49 -5.76 -49.12
C SER A 136 3.68 -4.94 -48.12
N PHE A 137 2.46 -4.49 -48.48
CA PHE A 137 1.60 -3.71 -47.60
C PHE A 137 0.48 -4.53 -46.93
N ARG A 138 0.71 -5.85 -46.76
CA ARG A 138 -0.26 -6.79 -46.20
C ARG A 138 0.38 -7.88 -45.36
N GLU A 139 -0.34 -8.45 -44.39
CA GLU A 139 0.15 -9.63 -43.66
C GLU A 139 0.08 -10.91 -44.54
N GLY A 140 1.19 -11.36 -45.11
CA GLY A 140 1.25 -12.50 -46.02
C GLY A 140 0.34 -12.39 -47.27
N PRO A 141 0.10 -13.50 -48.01
CA PRO A 141 -0.56 -13.46 -49.31
C PRO A 141 -2.04 -13.03 -49.29
N TYR A 142 -2.69 -13.07 -48.12
CA TYR A 142 -4.14 -12.86 -47.96
C TYR A 142 -4.54 -12.11 -46.68
N GLY A 143 -3.60 -11.55 -45.91
CA GLY A 143 -3.91 -10.88 -44.64
C GLY A 143 -4.36 -9.44 -44.81
N GLN A 144 -4.48 -8.75 -43.67
CA GLN A 144 -4.98 -7.39 -43.63
C GLN A 144 -3.97 -6.42 -44.26
N ARG A 145 -4.48 -5.39 -44.93
CA ARG A 145 -3.67 -4.26 -45.39
C ARG A 145 -3.34 -3.36 -44.22
N HIS A 146 -2.14 -2.82 -44.24
CA HIS A 146 -1.70 -1.78 -43.31
C HIS A 146 -1.26 -0.49 -44.03
N ALA A 147 -1.52 -0.34 -45.33
CA ALA A 147 -1.38 0.91 -46.08
C ALA A 147 -2.73 1.34 -46.68
N PHE A 148 -3.09 2.61 -46.51
CA PHE A 148 -4.35 3.20 -46.99
C PHE A 148 -4.07 4.54 -47.70
N PHE A 149 -4.74 4.78 -48.83
CA PHE A 149 -4.73 6.07 -49.52
C PHE A 149 -6.11 6.72 -49.34
N ILE A 150 -6.15 7.96 -48.86
CA ILE A 150 -7.37 8.57 -48.33
C ILE A 150 -8.07 9.49 -49.33
N ASP A 151 -7.33 10.15 -50.21
CA ASP A 151 -7.88 11.17 -51.10
C ASP A 151 -8.79 10.58 -52.19
N PRO A 152 -9.62 11.42 -52.85
CA PRO A 152 -10.62 10.94 -53.79
C PRO A 152 -10.03 10.05 -54.90
N PRO A 153 -10.79 9.04 -55.36
CA PRO A 153 -10.35 8.18 -56.45
C PRO A 153 -10.11 9.00 -57.73
N GLY A 154 -8.88 9.02 -58.22
CA GLY A 154 -8.48 9.77 -59.42
C GLY A 154 -7.03 10.27 -59.40
N THR A 155 -6.41 10.39 -58.22
CA THR A 155 -4.98 10.72 -58.07
C THR A 155 -4.10 9.65 -58.73
N GLU A 156 -3.09 10.08 -59.51
CA GLU A 156 -2.19 9.17 -60.20
C GLU A 156 -1.29 8.41 -59.21
N ILE A 157 -1.09 7.11 -59.47
CA ILE A 157 -0.19 6.28 -58.66
C ILE A 157 1.25 6.74 -58.92
N SER A 158 1.99 7.00 -57.84
CA SER A 158 3.35 7.50 -57.87
C SER A 158 4.36 6.42 -57.46
N ASP A 159 5.40 6.26 -58.28
CA ASP A 159 6.58 5.45 -57.96
C ASP A 159 7.25 5.96 -56.68
N HIS A 160 7.40 7.28 -56.57
CA HIS A 160 8.01 7.96 -55.44
C HIS A 160 7.22 7.71 -54.14
N ALA A 161 5.91 7.98 -54.14
CA ALA A 161 5.08 7.79 -52.94
C ALA A 161 5.08 6.32 -52.49
N THR A 162 5.03 5.39 -53.44
CA THR A 162 5.06 3.94 -53.16
C THR A 162 6.42 3.52 -52.56
N HIS A 163 7.53 4.07 -53.05
CA HIS A 163 8.88 3.78 -52.53
C HIS A 163 9.08 4.29 -51.11
N VAL A 164 8.62 5.52 -50.85
CA VAL A 164 8.57 6.14 -49.51
C VAL A 164 7.77 5.26 -48.55
N ALA A 165 6.55 4.86 -48.93
CA ALA A 165 5.69 3.99 -48.12
C ALA A 165 6.36 2.65 -47.80
N GLY A 166 7.03 2.04 -48.79
CA GLY A 166 7.80 0.81 -48.61
C GLY A 166 8.93 0.95 -47.59
N THR A 167 9.63 2.07 -47.62
CA THR A 167 10.75 2.34 -46.70
C THR A 167 10.28 2.46 -45.25
N ILE A 168 9.05 2.93 -45.03
CA ILE A 168 8.44 3.00 -43.71
C ILE A 168 7.91 1.63 -43.26
N ILE A 169 7.02 1.01 -44.05
CA ILE A 169 6.15 -0.09 -43.57
C ILE A 169 6.19 -1.41 -44.35
N ALA A 170 7.03 -1.57 -45.39
CA ALA A 170 7.03 -2.83 -46.15
C ALA A 170 7.33 -4.05 -45.28
N ASN A 171 6.50 -5.10 -45.39
CA ASN A 171 6.76 -6.41 -44.80
C ASN A 171 7.99 -7.10 -45.42
N ASP A 172 8.48 -8.15 -44.76
CA ASP A 172 9.57 -9.01 -45.26
C ASP A 172 9.11 -10.36 -45.83
N ASP A 173 7.79 -10.60 -45.90
CA ASP A 173 7.19 -11.87 -46.33
C ASP A 173 7.53 -12.23 -47.79
N HIS A 174 7.65 -11.22 -48.65
CA HIS A 174 7.84 -11.39 -50.09
C HIS A 174 9.24 -10.98 -50.58
N GLN A 175 9.80 -9.88 -50.05
CA GLN A 175 11.16 -9.44 -50.34
C GLN A 175 11.86 -8.97 -49.06
N PHE A 176 12.59 -9.89 -48.42
CA PHE A 176 13.33 -9.63 -47.17
C PHE A 176 14.25 -8.38 -47.24
N TYR A 177 14.77 -8.06 -48.42
CA TYR A 177 15.69 -6.93 -48.61
C TYR A 177 15.01 -5.57 -48.73
N ALA A 178 13.70 -5.54 -48.99
CA ALA A 178 12.89 -4.33 -49.12
C ALA A 178 12.17 -3.96 -47.80
N LYS A 179 12.37 -4.75 -46.74
CA LYS A 179 11.72 -4.56 -45.43
C LYS A 179 11.82 -3.10 -44.97
N GLY A 180 10.66 -2.50 -44.69
CA GLY A 180 10.55 -1.17 -44.10
C GLY A 180 10.97 -1.16 -42.64
N MET A 181 11.28 0.03 -42.13
CA MET A 181 11.78 0.18 -40.76
C MET A 181 10.79 -0.30 -39.69
N ALA A 182 9.50 -0.04 -39.88
CA ALA A 182 8.39 -0.36 -38.97
C ALA A 182 7.29 -1.14 -39.71
N ASN A 183 7.59 -2.40 -40.03
CA ASN A 183 6.78 -3.23 -40.91
C ASN A 183 5.38 -3.64 -40.36
N GLU A 184 5.08 -3.37 -39.08
CA GLU A 184 3.78 -3.61 -38.45
C GLU A 184 3.03 -2.31 -38.09
N SER A 185 3.56 -1.14 -38.49
CA SER A 185 2.83 0.13 -38.40
C SER A 185 1.75 0.25 -39.47
N VAL A 186 0.75 1.08 -39.20
CA VAL A 186 -0.31 1.40 -40.17
C VAL A 186 -0.03 2.75 -40.81
N LEU A 187 -0.04 2.81 -42.13
CA LEU A 187 0.22 4.02 -42.92
C LEU A 187 -1.07 4.56 -43.55
N PHE A 188 -1.33 5.84 -43.32
CA PHE A 188 -2.37 6.62 -43.98
C PHE A 188 -1.72 7.65 -44.89
N SER A 189 -1.83 7.45 -46.20
CA SER A 189 -1.20 8.28 -47.21
C SER A 189 -2.21 9.18 -47.91
N ARG A 190 -1.74 10.38 -48.26
CA ARG A 190 -2.43 11.44 -48.99
C ARG A 190 -1.47 12.08 -49.99
N ASP A 191 -2.02 12.76 -50.99
CA ASP A 191 -1.22 13.64 -51.85
C ASP A 191 -0.90 14.95 -51.12
N ALA A 192 0.12 15.67 -51.58
CA ALA A 192 0.61 16.87 -50.93
C ALA A 192 -0.16 18.16 -51.28
N GLU A 193 -1.31 18.08 -51.97
CA GLU A 193 -1.99 19.29 -52.50
C GLU A 193 -2.67 20.14 -51.40
N ASP A 194 -3.18 19.51 -50.33
CA ASP A 194 -3.86 20.18 -49.19
C ASP A 194 -3.29 19.75 -47.83
N ASP A 195 -1.97 19.56 -47.77
CA ASP A 195 -1.27 19.00 -46.61
C ASP A 195 -1.55 19.73 -45.29
N LEU A 196 -1.56 21.08 -45.28
CA LEU A 196 -1.78 21.88 -44.08
C LEU A 196 -3.13 21.60 -43.41
N THR A 197 -4.21 21.52 -44.20
CA THR A 197 -5.56 21.23 -43.69
C THR A 197 -5.61 19.81 -43.15
N GLU A 198 -5.08 18.85 -43.90
CA GLU A 198 -5.16 17.43 -43.58
C GLU A 198 -4.29 17.06 -42.38
N MET A 199 -3.08 17.59 -42.29
CA MET A 199 -2.21 17.44 -41.12
C MET A 199 -2.88 18.02 -39.88
N THR A 200 -3.55 19.16 -40.00
CA THR A 200 -4.27 19.80 -38.89
C THR A 200 -5.43 18.92 -38.41
N ASP A 201 -6.26 18.42 -39.33
CA ASP A 201 -7.40 17.57 -39.01
C ASP A 201 -6.95 16.22 -38.41
N ALA A 202 -5.86 15.65 -38.94
CA ALA A 202 -5.26 14.41 -38.46
C ALA A 202 -4.68 14.56 -37.04
N ALA A 203 -3.89 15.62 -36.79
CA ALA A 203 -3.31 15.89 -35.48
C ALA A 203 -4.35 16.30 -34.42
N PHE A 204 -5.43 16.98 -34.84
CA PHE A 204 -6.54 17.34 -33.97
C PHE A 204 -7.44 16.13 -33.63
N GLY A 205 -7.42 15.06 -34.44
CA GLY A 205 -8.22 13.87 -34.25
C GLY A 205 -9.66 14.00 -34.74
N ILE A 206 -9.90 14.84 -35.75
CA ILE A 206 -11.20 14.96 -36.44
C ILE A 206 -11.21 14.35 -37.84
N ASP A 207 -10.05 13.89 -38.34
CA ASP A 207 -9.99 13.08 -39.54
C ASP A 207 -10.79 11.78 -39.34
N PRO A 208 -11.88 11.54 -40.08
CA PRO A 208 -12.73 10.36 -39.90
C PRO A 208 -12.08 9.05 -40.32
N ASN A 209 -10.90 9.09 -40.96
CA ASN A 209 -10.18 7.90 -41.43
C ASN A 209 -9.18 7.36 -40.40
N LEU A 210 -8.85 8.14 -39.36
CA LEU A 210 -7.90 7.75 -38.32
C LEU A 210 -8.64 7.25 -37.08
N SER A 211 -8.04 6.27 -36.40
CA SER A 211 -8.63 5.71 -35.16
C SER A 211 -8.26 6.54 -33.93
N VAL A 212 -7.15 7.27 -34.01
CA VAL A 212 -6.60 8.14 -32.97
C VAL A 212 -6.00 9.39 -33.62
N PRO A 213 -5.81 10.50 -32.88
CA PRO A 213 -5.05 11.64 -33.38
C PRO A 213 -3.67 11.20 -33.87
N LEU A 214 -3.24 11.72 -35.02
CA LEU A 214 -1.96 11.37 -35.61
C LEU A 214 -0.81 11.98 -34.80
N ILE A 215 0.21 11.16 -34.50
CA ILE A 215 1.37 11.56 -33.68
C ILE A 215 2.69 11.53 -34.44
N LEU A 216 2.72 10.97 -35.65
CA LEU A 216 3.91 10.87 -36.49
C LEU A 216 3.56 10.96 -37.97
N SER A 217 4.28 11.78 -38.73
CA SER A 217 4.14 11.87 -40.19
C SER A 217 5.46 12.00 -40.94
N ASN A 218 5.43 11.59 -42.21
CA ASN A 218 6.51 11.73 -43.18
C ASN A 218 6.11 12.66 -44.33
N HIS A 219 7.01 13.58 -44.67
CA HIS A 219 6.86 14.53 -45.77
C HIS A 219 8.12 14.52 -46.64
N SER A 220 8.02 13.91 -47.82
CA SER A 220 9.14 13.70 -48.75
C SER A 220 9.02 14.53 -50.03
N TYR A 221 8.56 15.77 -49.87
CA TYR A 221 8.39 16.77 -50.91
C TYR A 221 8.83 18.14 -50.39
N GLY A 222 8.93 19.12 -51.28
CA GLY A 222 9.27 20.48 -50.92
C GLY A 222 9.02 21.45 -52.07
N SER A 223 9.10 22.73 -51.75
CA SER A 223 8.99 23.82 -52.71
C SER A 223 10.12 23.75 -53.74
N ARG A 224 9.76 23.93 -55.02
CA ARG A 224 10.74 24.09 -56.10
C ARG A 224 11.40 25.46 -55.97
N VAL A 225 12.70 25.48 -55.70
CA VAL A 225 13.53 26.70 -55.52
C VAL A 225 14.82 26.53 -56.32
N GLY A 226 15.47 27.63 -56.72
CA GLY A 226 16.73 27.57 -57.45
C GLY A 226 16.58 27.03 -58.89
N TRP A 227 17.43 26.09 -59.26
CA TRP A 227 17.37 25.41 -60.55
C TRP A 227 16.43 24.22 -60.53
N HIS A 228 15.68 24.03 -61.61
CA HIS A 228 14.82 22.87 -61.78
C HIS A 228 14.91 22.31 -63.21
N TRP A 229 15.12 21.00 -63.33
CA TRP A 229 15.01 20.27 -64.60
C TRP A 229 13.66 19.59 -64.76
N GLY A 230 12.91 19.94 -65.81
CA GLY A 230 11.61 19.33 -66.09
C GLY A 230 10.89 20.01 -67.25
N ASP A 231 9.57 19.81 -67.40
CA ASP A 231 8.75 20.42 -68.45
C ASP A 231 7.62 21.29 -67.87
N LEU A 232 7.97 22.39 -67.18
CA LEU A 232 6.98 23.32 -66.62
C LEU A 232 6.17 24.09 -67.69
N ARG A 233 6.54 23.98 -68.97
CA ARG A 233 5.78 24.55 -70.09
C ARG A 233 4.78 23.56 -70.69
N ASN A 234 4.84 22.29 -70.29
CA ASN A 234 3.99 21.21 -70.79
C ASN A 234 4.00 21.11 -72.33
N VAL A 235 5.21 21.11 -72.92
CA VAL A 235 5.42 21.04 -74.38
C VAL A 235 6.01 19.70 -74.85
N GLY A 236 6.18 18.75 -73.93
CA GLY A 236 6.72 17.41 -74.16
C GLY A 236 8.25 17.34 -74.20
N THR A 237 8.96 18.33 -73.66
CA THR A 237 10.42 18.37 -73.64
C THR A 237 10.94 19.02 -72.36
N ASP A 238 11.81 18.32 -71.64
CA ASP A 238 12.46 18.87 -70.46
C ASP A 238 13.47 19.99 -70.82
N ALA A 239 13.62 20.93 -69.90
CA ALA A 239 14.60 22.01 -69.95
C ALA A 239 14.98 22.45 -68.53
N TRP A 240 16.00 23.29 -68.43
CA TRP A 240 16.33 24.00 -67.18
C TRP A 240 15.39 25.20 -66.98
N TYR A 241 14.91 25.34 -65.76
CA TYR A 241 14.07 26.43 -65.27
C TYR A 241 14.77 27.08 -64.08
N TRP A 242 14.87 28.39 -64.08
CA TRP A 242 15.32 29.18 -62.93
C TRP A 242 14.07 29.71 -62.22
N MET A 243 13.91 29.31 -60.97
CA MET A 243 12.69 29.57 -60.19
C MET A 243 12.64 30.98 -59.59
N ALA A 244 13.80 31.65 -59.51
CA ALA A 244 13.97 33.00 -58.99
C ALA A 244 13.90 34.08 -60.09
N GLU A 245 14.04 35.36 -59.72
CA GLU A 245 14.08 36.44 -60.73
C GLU A 245 15.35 36.32 -61.59
N ASP A 246 15.26 36.66 -62.88
CA ASP A 246 16.38 36.59 -63.85
C ASP A 246 17.56 37.52 -63.49
N ASN A 247 17.38 38.43 -62.53
CA ASN A 247 18.43 39.32 -62.00
C ASN A 247 19.08 38.79 -60.71
N GLU A 248 18.59 37.68 -60.14
CA GLU A 248 19.07 37.10 -58.90
C GLU A 248 20.16 36.05 -59.17
N ASN A 249 21.23 36.09 -58.38
CA ASN A 249 22.33 35.12 -58.49
C ASN A 249 22.14 33.91 -57.55
N GLU A 250 21.10 33.90 -56.73
CA GLU A 250 20.73 32.83 -55.81
C GLU A 250 19.26 33.03 -55.48
N ASP A 251 18.48 31.96 -55.37
CA ASP A 251 17.06 32.07 -55.04
C ASP A 251 16.89 32.63 -53.62
N PRO A 252 16.18 33.75 -53.42
CA PRO A 252 16.00 34.37 -52.11
C PRO A 252 15.23 33.48 -51.13
N MET A 253 14.52 32.45 -51.61
CA MET A 253 13.80 31.47 -50.80
C MET A 253 14.71 30.45 -50.13
N PHE A 254 15.97 30.30 -50.57
CA PHE A 254 16.90 29.39 -49.91
C PHE A 254 17.15 29.77 -48.45
N GLY A 255 16.87 28.81 -47.57
CA GLY A 255 16.96 28.94 -46.12
C GLY A 255 15.96 29.93 -45.51
N ASP A 256 15.05 30.49 -46.30
CA ASP A 256 14.15 31.57 -45.86
C ASP A 256 13.02 31.00 -45.00
N TYR A 257 12.84 31.56 -43.80
CA TYR A 257 11.66 31.27 -43.00
C TYR A 257 10.52 32.16 -43.51
N ASN A 258 9.58 31.55 -44.21
CA ASN A 258 8.46 32.26 -44.85
C ASN A 258 7.10 31.74 -44.33
N GLN A 259 6.02 32.05 -45.05
CA GLN A 259 4.67 31.62 -44.67
C GLN A 259 4.54 30.09 -44.57
N ILE A 260 5.20 29.33 -45.44
CA ILE A 260 5.17 27.86 -45.45
C ILE A 260 5.78 27.32 -44.14
N SER A 261 7.01 27.76 -43.80
CA SER A 261 7.67 27.35 -42.55
C SER A 261 6.86 27.79 -41.32
N PHE A 262 6.24 28.97 -41.40
CA PHE A 262 5.38 29.50 -40.35
C PHE A 262 4.16 28.61 -40.09
N ASP A 263 3.50 28.12 -41.13
CA ASP A 263 2.32 27.28 -41.01
C ASP A 263 2.66 25.88 -40.45
N TYR A 264 3.79 25.30 -40.85
CA TYR A 264 4.25 24.04 -40.24
C TYR A 264 4.66 24.20 -38.77
N ASP A 265 5.34 25.30 -38.40
CA ASP A 265 5.62 25.58 -36.99
C ASP A 265 4.33 25.85 -36.19
N GLN A 266 3.29 26.44 -36.80
CA GLN A 266 1.97 26.59 -36.16
C GLN A 266 1.36 25.23 -35.84
N ILE A 267 1.39 24.27 -36.76
CA ILE A 267 0.86 22.92 -36.52
C ILE A 267 1.68 22.25 -35.40
N ALA A 268 3.00 22.16 -35.53
CA ALA A 268 3.85 21.48 -34.56
C ALA A 268 3.80 22.10 -33.16
N PHE A 269 3.63 23.43 -33.07
CA PHE A 269 3.49 24.12 -31.79
C PHE A 269 2.12 23.86 -31.14
N ASN A 270 1.02 23.91 -31.90
CA ASN A 270 -0.33 23.70 -31.36
C ASN A 270 -0.64 22.23 -31.07
N PHE A 271 0.05 21.29 -31.73
CA PHE A 271 -0.05 19.85 -31.52
C PHE A 271 1.28 19.30 -30.98
N PRO A 272 1.60 19.52 -29.70
CA PRO A 272 2.93 19.28 -29.14
C PRO A 272 3.33 17.80 -29.05
N TYR A 273 2.42 16.87 -29.35
CA TYR A 273 2.68 15.42 -29.44
C TYR A 273 2.85 14.94 -30.89
N TYR A 274 2.58 15.79 -31.88
CA TYR A 274 2.67 15.45 -33.30
C TYR A 274 4.09 15.71 -33.81
N THR A 275 4.78 14.63 -34.18
CA THR A 275 6.14 14.68 -34.75
C THR A 275 6.07 14.68 -36.27
N ILE A 276 6.60 15.72 -36.88
CA ILE A 276 6.59 15.90 -38.34
C ILE A 276 8.03 15.73 -38.85
N VAL A 277 8.24 14.73 -39.70
CA VAL A 277 9.54 14.45 -40.34
C VAL A 277 9.53 14.98 -41.77
N TRP A 278 10.53 15.79 -42.13
CA TRP A 278 10.59 16.49 -43.41
C TRP A 278 11.91 16.23 -44.14
N ALA A 279 11.87 15.93 -45.42
CA ALA A 279 13.06 15.76 -46.25
C ALA A 279 13.79 17.10 -46.48
N ALA A 280 15.11 17.16 -46.30
CA ALA A 280 15.83 18.43 -46.38
C ALA A 280 15.79 19.09 -47.77
N GLY A 281 15.86 18.32 -48.86
CA GLY A 281 15.95 18.81 -50.25
C GLY A 281 17.13 18.19 -51.01
N ASN A 282 17.03 18.15 -52.34
CA ASN A 282 17.98 17.45 -53.22
C ASN A 282 18.65 18.36 -54.26
N ASP A 283 18.56 19.68 -54.13
CA ASP A 283 18.94 20.56 -55.23
C ASP A 283 20.40 21.05 -55.13
N ARG A 284 21.21 20.58 -54.16
CA ARG A 284 22.58 21.11 -53.97
C ARG A 284 23.46 20.81 -55.18
N GLY A 285 24.04 21.86 -55.75
CA GLY A 285 24.90 21.77 -56.93
C GLY A 285 24.15 21.56 -58.25
N GLU A 286 22.81 21.62 -58.25
CA GLU A 286 22.02 21.58 -59.48
C GLU A 286 22.16 22.87 -60.30
N GLY A 287 21.98 22.72 -61.61
CA GLY A 287 22.00 23.82 -62.57
C GLY A 287 22.76 23.49 -63.85
N PRO A 288 22.43 24.19 -64.94
CA PRO A 288 23.07 24.00 -66.23
C PRO A 288 24.54 24.47 -66.24
N GLU A 289 25.24 24.10 -67.31
CA GLU A 289 26.52 24.74 -67.64
C GLU A 289 26.34 26.25 -67.91
N PRO A 290 27.36 27.08 -67.65
CA PRO A 290 27.27 28.54 -67.80
C PRO A 290 26.77 28.99 -69.17
N ASN A 291 25.79 29.91 -69.19
CA ASN A 291 25.14 30.47 -70.38
C ASN A 291 24.32 29.48 -71.22
N ALA A 292 23.97 28.31 -70.67
CA ALA A 292 23.02 27.42 -71.33
C ALA A 292 21.66 28.11 -71.51
N GLN A 293 20.95 27.76 -72.57
CA GLN A 293 19.57 28.19 -72.73
C GLN A 293 18.71 27.54 -71.65
N HIS A 294 17.95 28.37 -70.94
CA HIS A 294 17.03 27.95 -69.88
C HIS A 294 15.78 28.85 -69.92
N TRP A 295 14.86 28.61 -69.00
CA TRP A 295 13.59 29.34 -68.89
C TRP A 295 13.52 30.09 -67.56
N VAL A 296 13.08 31.34 -67.63
CA VAL A 296 12.84 32.21 -66.47
C VAL A 296 11.39 32.68 -66.51
N TRP A 297 10.80 32.97 -65.35
CA TRP A 297 9.45 33.50 -65.27
C TRP A 297 9.47 35.03 -65.43
N ASP A 298 8.74 35.58 -66.41
CA ASP A 298 8.67 37.04 -66.63
C ASP A 298 7.54 37.74 -65.85
N GLY A 299 6.82 36.98 -65.01
CA GLY A 299 5.62 37.41 -64.31
C GLY A 299 4.32 36.84 -64.90
N GLU A 300 4.34 36.38 -66.15
CA GLU A 300 3.17 35.80 -66.82
C GLU A 300 3.47 34.51 -67.59
N ASN A 301 4.68 34.37 -68.14
CA ASN A 301 5.10 33.23 -68.95
C ASN A 301 6.54 32.81 -68.66
N TRP A 302 6.82 31.53 -68.93
CA TRP A 302 8.19 31.05 -69.06
C TRP A 302 8.81 31.57 -70.37
N VAL A 303 9.81 32.44 -70.26
CA VAL A 303 10.54 33.01 -71.40
C VAL A 303 11.98 32.49 -71.42
N SER A 304 12.55 32.37 -72.61
CA SER A 304 13.91 31.84 -72.75
C SER A 304 14.93 32.89 -72.31
N SER A 305 15.88 32.47 -71.48
CA SER A 305 17.04 33.27 -71.07
C SER A 305 18.35 32.51 -71.30
N THR A 306 19.44 33.26 -71.29
CA THR A 306 20.84 32.76 -71.31
C THR A 306 21.69 33.51 -70.30
N SER A 307 21.06 34.23 -69.36
CA SER A 307 21.72 34.80 -68.19
C SER A 307 22.51 33.71 -67.45
N TYR A 308 23.55 34.13 -66.75
CA TYR A 308 24.29 33.21 -65.90
C TYR A 308 23.72 33.28 -64.48
N HIS A 309 23.26 32.15 -63.98
CA HIS A 309 23.04 31.95 -62.55
C HIS A 309 23.99 30.85 -62.05
N PRO A 310 24.65 31.04 -60.90
CA PRO A 310 25.39 29.99 -60.22
C PRO A 310 24.55 28.73 -59.99
N LYS A 311 25.21 27.59 -59.83
CA LYS A 311 24.54 26.38 -59.37
C LYS A 311 24.03 26.55 -57.94
N ASP A 312 23.04 25.76 -57.56
CA ASP A 312 22.41 25.86 -56.26
C ASP A 312 23.41 25.61 -55.12
N GLY A 313 23.48 26.54 -54.17
CA GLY A 313 24.47 26.57 -53.10
C GLY A 313 25.88 27.04 -53.51
N GLU A 314 26.18 27.24 -54.80
CA GLU A 314 27.53 27.63 -55.27
C GLU A 314 27.97 28.98 -54.67
N VAL A 315 27.05 29.94 -54.54
CA VAL A 315 27.33 31.28 -53.97
C VAL A 315 27.85 31.19 -52.52
N ALA A 316 27.45 30.17 -51.78
CA ALA A 316 27.82 29.93 -50.40
C ALA A 316 28.72 28.70 -50.21
N ASN A 317 29.42 28.25 -51.27
CA ASN A 317 30.32 27.07 -51.25
C ASN A 317 29.61 25.76 -50.81
N GLY A 318 28.40 25.52 -51.31
CA GLY A 318 27.57 24.36 -51.02
C GLY A 318 26.57 24.55 -49.88
N PHE A 319 26.67 25.64 -49.10
CA PHE A 319 25.77 25.92 -47.98
C PHE A 319 24.56 26.77 -48.40
N LYS A 320 23.60 26.93 -47.47
CA LYS A 320 22.41 27.80 -47.63
C LYS A 320 21.54 27.44 -48.83
N CYS A 321 21.22 26.16 -48.99
CA CYS A 321 20.41 25.67 -50.11
C CYS A 321 19.15 24.91 -49.67
N LEU A 322 18.67 25.14 -48.44
CA LEU A 322 17.42 24.53 -47.98
C LEU A 322 16.19 25.19 -48.61
N PRO A 323 15.19 24.43 -49.08
CA PRO A 323 13.86 24.95 -49.37
C PRO A 323 13.13 25.38 -48.07
N PRO A 324 12.18 26.33 -48.15
CA PRO A 324 11.49 26.89 -46.99
C PRO A 324 10.71 25.87 -46.15
N ASP A 325 10.26 24.76 -46.74
CA ASP A 325 9.48 23.73 -46.05
C ASP A 325 10.28 23.09 -44.91
N GLY A 326 11.53 22.70 -45.20
CA GLY A 326 12.47 22.11 -44.24
C GLY A 326 13.08 23.11 -43.24
N VAL A 327 12.78 24.40 -43.36
CA VAL A 327 13.34 25.49 -42.52
C VAL A 327 12.57 25.67 -41.21
N ALA A 328 11.35 25.15 -41.07
CA ALA A 328 10.56 25.25 -39.85
C ALA A 328 11.31 24.71 -38.60
N LYS A 329 11.18 25.40 -37.46
CA LYS A 329 11.95 25.12 -36.23
C LYS A 329 11.57 23.77 -35.60
N ASN A 330 10.29 23.46 -35.63
CA ASN A 330 9.68 22.39 -34.82
C ASN A 330 9.62 21.04 -35.55
N LEU A 331 10.08 20.97 -36.80
CA LEU A 331 10.17 19.73 -37.57
C LEU A 331 11.44 18.94 -37.23
N ILE A 332 11.48 17.67 -37.59
CA ILE A 332 12.72 16.90 -37.76
C ILE A 332 13.07 16.92 -39.25
N THR A 333 13.97 17.81 -39.65
CA THR A 333 14.44 17.93 -41.04
C THR A 333 15.60 16.96 -41.26
N VAL A 334 15.53 16.13 -42.31
CA VAL A 334 16.42 14.98 -42.52
C VAL A 334 17.24 15.15 -43.80
N GLY A 335 18.56 15.19 -43.66
CA GLY A 335 19.51 15.11 -44.79
C GLY A 335 19.85 13.66 -45.15
N ALA A 336 20.42 13.47 -46.34
CA ALA A 336 20.81 12.16 -46.86
C ALA A 336 22.31 11.92 -46.67
N VAL A 337 22.68 10.69 -46.33
CA VAL A 337 24.06 10.19 -46.34
C VAL A 337 24.15 8.88 -47.13
N ASP A 338 25.38 8.56 -47.52
CA ASP A 338 25.73 7.35 -48.24
C ASP A 338 25.40 6.07 -47.45
N ASP A 339 25.46 4.95 -48.16
CA ASP A 339 25.20 3.62 -47.62
C ASP A 339 26.31 3.13 -46.66
N ILE A 340 25.97 2.89 -45.39
CA ILE A 340 26.91 2.35 -44.38
C ILE A 340 26.63 0.87 -44.16
N SER A 341 27.09 0.02 -45.10
CA SER A 341 26.77 -1.42 -45.19
C SER A 341 27.11 -2.29 -43.96
N TYR A 342 27.83 -1.77 -42.97
CA TYR A 342 28.16 -2.45 -41.71
C TYR A 342 27.70 -1.71 -40.45
N GLY A 343 26.88 -0.67 -40.63
CA GLY A 343 26.52 0.27 -39.60
C GLY A 343 27.70 1.13 -39.14
N TYR A 344 27.37 2.21 -38.45
CA TYR A 344 28.32 3.19 -37.95
C TYR A 344 29.42 2.57 -37.06
N GLN A 345 30.69 2.87 -37.35
CA GLN A 345 31.84 2.55 -36.49
C GLN A 345 32.61 3.79 -36.04
N SER A 346 32.61 4.84 -36.86
CA SER A 346 33.28 6.11 -36.58
C SER A 346 32.65 7.25 -37.39
N PRO A 347 32.87 8.53 -37.00
CA PRO A 347 32.34 9.68 -37.75
C PRO A 347 32.71 9.69 -39.23
N ALA A 348 33.88 9.16 -39.59
CA ALA A 348 34.37 9.10 -40.98
C ALA A 348 33.57 8.12 -41.87
N ASP A 349 32.72 7.27 -41.31
CA ASP A 349 31.83 6.40 -42.10
C ASP A 349 30.62 7.17 -42.65
N VAL A 350 30.29 8.32 -42.06
CA VAL A 350 29.16 9.17 -42.47
C VAL A 350 29.64 10.10 -43.57
N GLN A 351 29.29 9.79 -44.81
CA GLN A 351 29.74 10.50 -46.00
C GLN A 351 28.54 10.96 -46.85
N GLN A 352 28.77 11.98 -47.67
CA GLN A 352 27.85 12.46 -48.70
C GLN A 352 28.57 12.53 -50.05
N GLU A 353 29.30 11.47 -50.41
CA GLU A 353 29.99 11.36 -51.70
C GLU A 353 29.01 11.00 -52.83
N ASN A 354 28.04 10.12 -52.57
CA ASN A 354 26.99 9.74 -53.50
C ASN A 354 25.68 10.52 -53.28
N THR A 355 25.51 11.13 -52.11
CA THR A 355 24.40 12.05 -51.80
C THR A 355 24.85 13.52 -51.85
N ASP A 356 25.62 13.87 -52.87
CA ASP A 356 26.10 15.24 -53.10
C ASP A 356 24.97 16.24 -53.36
N PHE A 357 23.79 15.73 -53.73
CA PHE A 357 22.53 16.47 -53.84
C PHE A 357 21.94 16.93 -52.50
N SER A 358 22.28 16.29 -51.37
CA SER A 358 21.66 16.59 -50.06
C SER A 358 21.96 18.02 -49.66
N VAL A 359 20.93 18.84 -49.44
CA VAL A 359 21.11 20.26 -49.13
C VAL A 359 21.69 20.51 -47.74
N TRP A 360 22.46 21.59 -47.62
CA TRP A 360 23.13 22.00 -46.39
C TRP A 360 22.59 23.33 -45.89
N GLY A 361 22.53 23.46 -44.56
CA GLY A 361 22.23 24.71 -43.89
C GLY A 361 23.36 25.74 -44.03
N PRO A 362 23.42 26.76 -43.16
CA PRO A 362 22.38 27.13 -42.21
C PRO A 362 21.09 27.56 -42.90
N THR A 363 20.02 27.70 -42.13
CA THR A 363 18.91 28.57 -42.54
C THR A 363 19.42 30.01 -42.71
N LYS A 364 18.66 30.86 -43.39
CA LYS A 364 19.03 32.27 -43.63
C LYS A 364 19.20 33.05 -42.32
N ASP A 365 18.47 32.68 -41.26
CA ASP A 365 18.57 33.27 -39.93
C ASP A 365 19.69 32.67 -39.05
N GLY A 366 20.33 31.60 -39.52
CA GLY A 366 21.55 31.02 -38.96
C GLY A 366 21.38 29.70 -38.19
N ARG A 367 20.17 29.12 -38.18
CA ARG A 367 19.85 27.86 -37.48
C ARG A 367 20.48 26.66 -38.16
N ILE A 368 20.69 25.63 -37.35
CA ILE A 368 21.23 24.33 -37.73
C ILE A 368 20.14 23.54 -38.43
N LYS A 369 20.35 23.26 -39.72
CA LYS A 369 19.57 22.33 -40.53
C LYS A 369 20.52 21.61 -41.51
N PRO A 370 20.26 20.33 -41.86
CA PRO A 370 19.20 19.47 -41.32
C PRO A 370 19.35 19.23 -39.80
N ASP A 371 18.34 18.72 -39.12
CA ASP A 371 18.47 18.39 -37.70
C ASP A 371 19.32 17.13 -37.52
N ILE A 372 19.11 16.14 -38.38
CA ILE A 372 19.83 14.87 -38.40
C ILE A 372 20.00 14.40 -39.84
N VAL A 373 20.85 13.40 -40.04
CA VAL A 373 20.98 12.69 -41.31
C VAL A 373 20.62 11.22 -41.17
N ALA A 374 20.24 10.64 -42.30
CA ALA A 374 19.93 9.22 -42.42
C ALA A 374 20.28 8.73 -43.84
N ASN A 375 20.22 7.43 -44.05
CA ASN A 375 20.59 6.86 -45.34
C ASN A 375 19.63 7.34 -46.45
N GLY A 376 20.18 7.90 -47.52
CA GLY A 376 19.42 8.37 -48.68
C GLY A 376 20.05 7.98 -50.01
N ASP A 377 20.98 7.02 -50.02
CA ASP A 377 21.72 6.55 -51.20
C ASP A 377 21.30 5.13 -51.58
N GLU A 378 20.78 4.95 -52.80
CA GLU A 378 20.41 3.65 -53.37
C GLU A 378 19.52 2.80 -52.43
N LEU A 379 18.43 3.37 -51.91
CA LEU A 379 17.49 2.60 -51.09
C LEU A 379 16.63 1.69 -51.96
N TYR A 380 16.69 0.38 -51.71
CA TYR A 380 15.85 -0.62 -52.38
C TYR A 380 14.48 -0.74 -51.73
N SER A 381 13.41 -0.29 -52.37
CA SER A 381 12.06 -0.31 -51.80
C SER A 381 10.99 -0.64 -52.87
N THR A 382 9.72 -0.56 -52.49
CA THR A 382 8.57 -0.94 -53.31
C THR A 382 8.28 0.06 -54.42
N LEU A 383 7.85 -0.43 -55.59
CA LEU A 383 7.31 0.33 -56.70
C LEU A 383 5.92 -0.21 -57.09
N PRO A 384 5.09 0.55 -57.84
CA PRO A 384 3.82 0.07 -58.34
C PRO A 384 3.90 -1.28 -59.08
N ASP A 385 2.76 -1.97 -59.18
CA ASP A 385 2.64 -3.28 -59.84
C ASP A 385 3.46 -4.42 -59.18
N ASN A 386 3.70 -4.34 -57.87
CA ASN A 386 4.52 -5.30 -57.10
C ASN A 386 5.99 -5.36 -57.56
N LEU A 387 6.52 -4.22 -57.99
CA LEU A 387 7.92 -4.06 -58.39
C LEU A 387 8.74 -3.52 -57.23
N TYR A 388 10.06 -3.54 -57.40
CA TYR A 388 11.00 -3.00 -56.42
C TYR A 388 12.18 -2.40 -57.18
N ASP A 389 12.65 -1.23 -56.75
CA ASP A 389 13.80 -0.58 -57.37
C ASP A 389 14.54 0.32 -56.37
N TYR A 390 15.66 0.85 -56.81
CA TYR A 390 16.54 1.74 -56.07
C TYR A 390 16.17 3.20 -56.32
N MET A 391 16.10 4.00 -55.25
CA MET A 391 15.98 5.45 -55.35
C MET A 391 16.93 6.12 -54.36
N SER A 392 17.45 7.29 -54.74
CA SER A 392 18.30 8.13 -53.90
C SER A 392 17.62 9.49 -53.69
N GLY A 393 17.76 10.04 -52.49
CA GLY A 393 17.17 11.33 -52.13
C GLY A 393 17.06 11.51 -50.62
N THR A 394 16.97 12.77 -50.16
CA THR A 394 16.46 13.08 -48.82
C THR A 394 15.03 12.59 -48.64
N SER A 395 14.29 12.41 -49.75
CA SER A 395 13.00 11.73 -49.82
C SER A 395 13.05 10.25 -49.41
N MET A 396 14.22 9.62 -49.44
CA MET A 396 14.44 8.25 -48.97
C MET A 396 15.02 8.24 -47.53
N ALA A 397 15.80 9.27 -47.17
CA ALA A 397 16.29 9.46 -45.81
C ALA A 397 15.16 9.78 -44.80
N ALA A 398 14.22 10.64 -45.16
CA ALA A 398 13.06 10.99 -44.33
C ALA A 398 12.22 9.77 -43.91
N PRO A 399 11.77 8.86 -44.81
CA PRO A 399 11.01 7.68 -44.40
C PRO A 399 11.85 6.66 -43.63
N ASN A 400 13.16 6.59 -43.87
CA ASN A 400 14.07 5.80 -43.03
C ASN A 400 14.08 6.31 -41.57
N VAL A 401 14.09 7.62 -41.36
CA VAL A 401 13.90 8.23 -40.02
C VAL A 401 12.49 7.98 -39.50
N THR A 402 11.44 8.25 -40.28
CA THR A 402 10.05 8.13 -39.82
C THR A 402 9.74 6.72 -39.31
N GLY A 403 10.03 5.69 -40.08
CA GLY A 403 9.76 4.33 -39.62
C GLY A 403 10.63 3.94 -38.42
N SER A 404 11.85 4.45 -38.32
CA SER A 404 12.70 4.26 -37.13
C SER A 404 12.12 4.96 -35.88
N LEU A 405 11.53 6.15 -36.02
CA LEU A 405 10.83 6.87 -34.96
C LEU A 405 9.56 6.13 -34.52
N ALA A 406 8.84 5.47 -35.43
CA ALA A 406 7.69 4.64 -35.07
C ALA A 406 8.08 3.50 -34.11
N LEU A 407 9.24 2.87 -34.33
CA LEU A 407 9.77 1.87 -33.39
C LEU A 407 10.08 2.48 -32.02
N LEU A 408 10.66 3.67 -31.98
CA LEU A 408 10.96 4.36 -30.72
C LEU A 408 9.69 4.75 -29.96
N LEU A 409 8.64 5.22 -30.67
CA LEU A 409 7.33 5.49 -30.08
C LEU A 409 6.67 4.21 -29.53
N GLN A 410 6.73 3.10 -30.28
CA GLN A 410 6.28 1.80 -29.78
C GLN A 410 7.03 1.44 -28.49
N HIS A 411 8.36 1.58 -28.47
CA HIS A 411 9.17 1.26 -27.30
C HIS A 411 8.82 2.15 -26.11
N TYR A 412 8.71 3.46 -26.32
CA TYR A 412 8.35 4.43 -25.29
C TYR A 412 7.00 4.07 -24.66
N LYS A 413 5.98 3.78 -25.48
CA LYS A 413 4.66 3.32 -25.00
C LYS A 413 4.78 2.02 -24.19
N ASN A 414 5.59 1.07 -24.66
CA ASN A 414 5.77 -0.22 -23.98
C ASN A 414 6.44 -0.08 -22.60
N THR A 415 7.35 0.89 -22.42
CA THR A 415 8.11 1.06 -21.16
C THR A 415 7.52 2.11 -20.22
N HIS A 416 6.70 3.04 -20.72
CA HIS A 416 6.15 4.19 -19.97
C HIS A 416 4.62 4.13 -19.83
N ASN A 417 4.04 2.94 -19.60
CA ASN A 417 2.60 2.76 -19.36
C ASN A 417 1.70 3.36 -20.45
N SER A 418 2.08 3.17 -21.72
CA SER A 418 1.39 3.70 -22.90
C SER A 418 1.39 5.23 -23.01
N TYR A 419 2.25 5.94 -22.28
CA TYR A 419 2.43 7.38 -22.44
C TYR A 419 2.95 7.73 -23.84
N ILE A 420 2.47 8.85 -24.39
CA ILE A 420 2.93 9.41 -25.67
C ILE A 420 3.83 10.60 -25.35
N PRO A 421 5.12 10.56 -25.73
CA PRO A 421 6.03 11.66 -25.47
C PRO A 421 5.72 12.88 -26.34
N LEU A 422 6.13 14.08 -25.90
CA LEU A 422 6.11 15.28 -26.73
C LEU A 422 6.95 15.07 -28.00
N SER A 423 6.62 15.75 -29.10
CA SER A 423 7.43 15.72 -30.31
C SER A 423 8.82 16.32 -30.09
N SER A 424 8.94 17.32 -29.20
CA SER A 424 10.23 17.81 -28.72
C SER A 424 11.02 16.75 -27.98
N THR A 425 10.38 15.81 -27.27
CA THR A 425 11.04 14.71 -26.57
C THR A 425 11.58 13.69 -27.55
N LEU A 426 10.80 13.31 -28.56
CA LEU A 426 11.26 12.40 -29.59
C LEU A 426 12.43 13.00 -30.39
N LYS A 427 12.33 14.30 -30.74
CA LYS A 427 13.43 15.07 -31.36
C LYS A 427 14.67 15.14 -30.44
N ALA A 428 14.50 15.39 -29.14
CA ALA A 428 15.59 15.40 -28.18
C ALA A 428 16.28 14.05 -28.06
N ILE A 429 15.53 12.94 -28.01
CA ILE A 429 16.07 11.58 -27.93
C ILE A 429 16.94 11.28 -29.16
N VAL A 430 16.47 11.55 -30.37
CA VAL A 430 17.25 11.26 -31.58
C VAL A 430 18.49 12.15 -31.71
N ILE A 431 18.39 13.43 -31.37
CA ILE A 431 19.55 14.34 -31.36
C ILE A 431 20.56 13.95 -30.28
N HIS A 432 20.08 13.54 -29.11
CA HIS A 432 20.96 13.15 -28.00
C HIS A 432 21.74 11.88 -28.33
N THR A 433 21.11 10.94 -29.03
CA THR A 433 21.66 9.62 -29.31
C THR A 433 22.28 9.47 -30.69
N ALA A 434 22.17 10.50 -31.54
CA ALA A 434 22.80 10.56 -32.85
C ALA A 434 24.30 10.24 -32.76
N ASP A 435 24.76 9.50 -33.77
CA ASP A 435 26.15 9.21 -34.01
C ASP A 435 26.86 10.44 -34.59
N GLU A 436 27.98 10.81 -33.96
CA GLU A 436 28.80 11.94 -34.38
C GLU A 436 29.23 11.80 -35.84
N SER A 437 29.18 12.88 -36.60
CA SER A 437 29.37 12.91 -38.06
C SER A 437 30.30 14.05 -38.46
N GLY A 438 30.89 13.98 -39.65
CA GLY A 438 31.81 15.01 -40.12
C GLY A 438 33.20 14.98 -39.44
N GLU A 439 34.01 16.00 -39.73
CA GLU A 439 35.41 16.07 -39.29
C GLU A 439 35.60 16.59 -37.85
N ASN A 440 34.59 17.27 -37.30
CA ASN A 440 34.68 17.99 -36.04
C ASN A 440 33.62 17.50 -35.05
N LEU A 441 33.92 17.55 -33.75
CA LEU A 441 32.93 17.21 -32.72
C LEU A 441 31.85 18.29 -32.60
N GLY A 442 30.61 17.85 -32.37
CA GLY A 442 29.44 18.72 -32.23
C GLY A 442 28.75 18.96 -33.57
N PRO A 443 27.68 19.76 -33.57
CA PRO A 443 26.84 19.92 -34.75
C PRO A 443 27.55 20.68 -35.87
N ASP A 444 27.09 20.48 -37.10
CA ASP A 444 27.47 21.25 -38.28
C ASP A 444 26.26 21.47 -39.20
N TYR A 445 26.46 22.17 -40.33
CA TYR A 445 25.38 22.47 -41.28
C TYR A 445 25.21 21.43 -42.41
N GLU A 446 26.03 20.38 -42.42
CA GLU A 446 26.01 19.30 -43.42
C GLU A 446 25.25 18.07 -42.89
N TYR A 447 25.57 17.66 -41.67
CA TYR A 447 25.06 16.48 -40.97
C TYR A 447 24.13 16.83 -39.79
N GLY A 448 23.98 18.12 -39.46
CA GLY A 448 23.13 18.57 -38.35
C GLY A 448 23.72 18.16 -37.01
N TRP A 449 22.93 17.47 -36.19
CA TRP A 449 23.38 16.86 -34.93
C TRP A 449 23.97 15.46 -35.09
N GLY A 450 24.03 14.94 -36.31
CA GLY A 450 24.64 13.65 -36.66
C GLY A 450 23.66 12.64 -37.26
N LEU A 451 24.17 11.43 -37.45
CA LEU A 451 23.45 10.30 -38.01
C LEU A 451 22.50 9.68 -36.98
N LEU A 452 21.24 9.43 -37.36
CA LEU A 452 20.28 8.75 -36.49
C LEU A 452 20.83 7.41 -35.97
N ASN A 453 20.74 7.18 -34.66
CA ASN A 453 21.01 5.87 -34.06
C ASN A 453 19.81 5.36 -33.24
N THR A 454 18.96 4.56 -33.88
CA THR A 454 17.74 4.02 -33.28
C THR A 454 18.04 3.07 -32.13
N TYR A 455 19.14 2.33 -32.18
CA TYR A 455 19.52 1.41 -31.11
C TYR A 455 19.89 2.15 -29.82
N LYS A 456 20.73 3.19 -29.90
CA LYS A 456 21.09 4.03 -28.76
C LYS A 456 19.87 4.76 -28.21
N ALA A 457 18.99 5.25 -29.08
CA ALA A 457 17.70 5.84 -28.67
C ALA A 457 16.84 4.86 -27.87
N ALA A 458 16.71 3.60 -28.33
CA ALA A 458 15.96 2.57 -27.61
C ALA A 458 16.62 2.22 -26.26
N GLN A 459 17.96 2.15 -26.20
CA GLN A 459 18.67 1.94 -24.93
C GLN A 459 18.41 3.06 -23.93
N LEU A 460 18.47 4.31 -24.38
CA LEU A 460 18.18 5.48 -23.55
C LEU A 460 16.75 5.43 -22.98
N ILE A 461 15.76 5.09 -23.80
CA ILE A 461 14.35 4.94 -23.37
C ILE A 461 14.21 3.82 -22.32
N ALA A 462 14.96 2.71 -22.47
CA ALA A 462 14.96 1.63 -21.48
C ALA A 462 15.67 2.00 -20.18
N GLU A 463 16.73 2.82 -20.24
CA GLU A 463 17.44 3.33 -19.07
C GLU A 463 16.57 4.27 -18.24
N ASP A 464 15.78 5.14 -18.88
CA ASP A 464 14.88 6.08 -18.21
C ASP A 464 13.82 5.39 -17.34
N GLN A 465 13.34 4.20 -17.75
CA GLN A 465 12.42 3.39 -16.95
C GLN A 465 12.97 3.08 -15.54
N GLY A 466 14.30 2.98 -15.40
CA GLY A 466 14.99 2.74 -14.13
C GLY A 466 15.56 4.00 -13.46
N ASN A 467 15.59 5.12 -14.17
CA ASN A 467 16.14 6.39 -13.72
C ASN A 467 15.32 7.57 -14.29
N THR A 468 14.30 8.00 -13.55
CA THR A 468 13.33 9.03 -13.97
C THR A 468 13.91 10.45 -14.06
N THR A 469 15.23 10.61 -14.16
CA THR A 469 15.92 11.89 -14.35
C THR A 469 16.58 12.00 -15.73
N THR A 470 16.55 10.92 -16.53
CA THR A 470 17.23 10.84 -17.82
C THR A 470 16.45 11.53 -18.93
N ILE A 471 15.13 11.37 -19.00
CA ILE A 471 14.24 12.06 -19.94
C ILE A 471 13.23 12.87 -19.12
N GLN A 472 13.17 14.19 -19.32
CA GLN A 472 12.27 15.09 -18.61
C GLN A 472 11.40 15.86 -19.61
N GLU A 473 10.11 15.96 -19.31
CA GLU A 473 9.15 16.83 -19.98
C GLU A 473 8.64 17.85 -18.97
N GLU A 474 9.02 19.11 -19.16
CA GLU A 474 8.87 20.16 -18.15
C GLU A 474 8.38 21.47 -18.76
N THR A 475 7.92 22.39 -17.93
CA THR A 475 7.36 23.67 -18.37
C THR A 475 8.03 24.84 -17.66
N LEU A 476 8.59 25.79 -18.43
CA LEU A 476 9.00 27.08 -17.91
C LEU A 476 7.80 28.04 -17.86
N LEU A 477 7.48 28.51 -16.65
CA LEU A 477 6.34 29.38 -16.39
C LEU A 477 6.66 30.86 -16.66
N VAL A 478 5.69 31.62 -17.15
CA VAL A 478 5.82 33.08 -17.32
C VAL A 478 6.15 33.75 -15.98
N GLY A 479 7.31 34.41 -15.91
CA GLY A 479 7.78 35.07 -14.68
C GLY A 479 8.16 34.11 -13.56
N GLY A 480 8.25 32.80 -13.84
CA GLY A 480 8.69 31.77 -12.93
C GLY A 480 10.22 31.70 -12.80
N PRO A 481 10.74 30.91 -11.84
CA PRO A 481 12.17 30.64 -11.73
C PRO A 481 12.66 29.74 -12.88
N SER A 482 13.98 29.65 -13.04
CA SER A 482 14.60 28.62 -13.87
C SER A 482 14.27 27.21 -13.35
N PHE A 483 14.17 26.25 -14.24
CA PHE A 483 14.13 24.83 -13.89
C PHE A 483 15.55 24.37 -13.49
N THR A 484 15.68 23.57 -12.43
CA THR A 484 16.98 23.13 -11.92
C THR A 484 16.92 21.69 -11.42
N ILE A 485 17.87 20.87 -11.89
CA ILE A 485 18.16 19.54 -11.37
C ILE A 485 19.50 19.62 -10.65
N ASP A 486 19.48 19.51 -9.33
CA ASP A 486 20.65 19.54 -8.47
C ASP A 486 21.12 18.12 -8.09
N ASN A 487 22.34 18.03 -7.54
CA ASN A 487 22.92 16.81 -6.99
C ASN A 487 23.10 15.66 -8.00
N LEU A 488 23.32 15.99 -9.27
CA LEU A 488 23.68 15.02 -10.31
C LEU A 488 25.14 14.61 -10.12
N TYR A 489 25.39 13.35 -9.73
CA TYR A 489 26.75 12.88 -9.46
C TYR A 489 27.35 12.19 -10.68
N SER A 490 28.55 12.62 -11.08
CA SER A 490 29.36 11.95 -12.11
C SER A 490 30.58 11.31 -11.47
N GLU A 491 30.87 10.05 -11.83
CA GLU A 491 32.10 9.36 -11.44
C GLU A 491 33.33 9.82 -12.26
N GLY A 492 33.13 10.72 -13.24
CA GLY A 492 34.19 11.20 -14.13
C GLY A 492 34.69 10.16 -15.15
N THR A 493 34.00 9.03 -15.29
CA THR A 493 34.38 7.92 -16.17
C THR A 493 33.60 7.88 -17.49
N GLN A 494 32.41 8.49 -17.53
CA GLN A 494 31.56 8.60 -18.71
C GLN A 494 31.35 10.08 -19.07
N PRO A 495 31.30 10.45 -20.36
CA PRO A 495 30.93 11.81 -20.78
C PRO A 495 29.57 12.25 -20.23
N ILE A 496 29.42 13.54 -19.94
CA ILE A 496 28.11 14.14 -19.68
C ILE A 496 27.56 14.70 -20.98
N LYS A 497 26.32 14.33 -21.33
CA LYS A 497 25.58 14.90 -22.46
C LYS A 497 24.23 15.40 -21.97
N ILE A 498 23.83 16.58 -22.42
CA ILE A 498 22.54 17.19 -22.10
C ILE A 498 21.96 17.76 -23.40
N SER A 499 20.73 17.41 -23.75
CA SER A 499 20.02 17.96 -24.91
C SER A 499 18.71 18.58 -24.47
N LEU A 500 18.56 19.88 -24.73
CA LEU A 500 17.34 20.66 -24.52
C LEU A 500 16.68 20.89 -25.88
N VAL A 501 15.40 20.58 -26.00
CA VAL A 501 14.61 20.82 -27.22
C VAL A 501 13.23 21.36 -26.83
N TRP A 502 12.70 22.30 -27.59
CA TRP A 502 11.33 22.78 -27.40
C TRP A 502 10.66 23.10 -28.75
N ASN A 503 9.35 22.94 -28.80
CA ASN A 503 8.55 23.47 -29.90
C ASN A 503 8.37 24.97 -29.64
N ASP A 504 9.08 25.80 -30.39
CA ASP A 504 9.02 27.25 -30.25
C ASP A 504 7.80 27.80 -30.99
N ILE A 505 7.22 28.88 -30.48
CA ILE A 505 6.09 29.51 -31.14
C ILE A 505 6.50 30.16 -32.46
N PRO A 506 5.65 30.16 -33.49
CA PRO A 506 5.87 30.95 -34.69
C PRO A 506 6.04 32.45 -34.38
N PRO A 507 6.99 33.15 -35.03
CA PRO A 507 7.24 34.57 -34.80
C PRO A 507 6.09 35.44 -35.32
N SER A 508 5.67 36.45 -34.55
CA SER A 508 4.63 37.41 -34.97
C SER A 508 5.01 38.27 -36.18
N ASN A 509 6.31 38.36 -36.51
CA ASN A 509 6.84 38.99 -37.71
C ASN A 509 8.16 38.30 -38.12
N TYR A 510 8.08 37.32 -39.03
CA TYR A 510 9.24 36.61 -39.58
C TYR A 510 10.02 37.40 -40.64
N GLN A 511 9.48 38.49 -41.19
CA GLN A 511 10.15 39.27 -42.25
C GLN A 511 11.34 40.07 -41.74
N THR A 512 11.24 40.62 -40.52
CA THR A 512 12.28 41.47 -39.93
C THR A 512 12.60 41.17 -38.47
N GLY A 513 11.80 40.30 -37.81
CA GLY A 513 12.00 39.90 -36.42
C GLY A 513 12.90 38.68 -36.28
N PRO A 514 13.30 38.32 -35.05
CA PRO A 514 13.99 37.07 -34.80
C PRO A 514 13.05 35.89 -35.08
N ILE A 515 13.58 34.83 -35.70
CA ILE A 515 12.81 33.61 -35.99
C ILE A 515 12.64 32.77 -34.72
N LEU A 516 13.69 32.65 -33.89
CA LEU A 516 13.58 32.14 -32.52
C LEU A 516 12.86 33.17 -31.64
N VAL A 517 11.76 32.76 -31.00
CA VAL A 517 10.91 33.63 -30.18
C VAL A 517 11.18 33.43 -28.70
N HIS A 518 10.99 32.22 -28.19
CA HIS A 518 11.39 31.85 -26.84
C HIS A 518 12.81 31.31 -26.86
N ASP A 519 13.76 32.15 -26.47
CA ASP A 519 15.18 31.79 -26.31
C ASP A 519 15.37 31.13 -24.94
N LEU A 520 15.32 29.79 -24.92
CA LEU A 520 15.66 28.97 -23.77
C LEU A 520 17.16 28.66 -23.77
N ASP A 521 17.73 28.59 -22.58
CA ASP A 521 19.14 28.26 -22.40
C ASP A 521 19.33 27.14 -21.36
N VAL A 522 20.12 26.13 -21.70
CA VAL A 522 20.63 25.11 -20.77
C VAL A 522 22.07 25.43 -20.33
N ARG A 523 22.31 25.40 -19.02
CA ARG A 523 23.65 25.50 -18.41
C ARG A 523 23.89 24.30 -17.49
N LEU A 524 25.09 23.72 -17.58
CA LEU A 524 25.59 22.74 -16.62
C LEU A 524 26.57 23.44 -15.68
N TYR A 525 26.44 23.23 -14.37
CA TYR A 525 27.34 23.80 -13.37
C TYR A 525 28.12 22.72 -12.64
N LYS A 526 29.39 23.00 -12.37
CA LYS A 526 30.21 22.28 -11.39
C LYS A 526 30.91 23.28 -10.48
N ASP A 527 30.68 23.20 -9.18
CA ASP A 527 31.29 24.10 -8.19
C ASP A 527 31.13 25.60 -8.57
N GLY A 528 29.98 25.96 -9.14
CA GLY A 528 29.68 27.32 -9.64
C GLY A 528 30.31 27.68 -10.99
N THR A 529 31.08 26.79 -11.63
CA THR A 529 31.64 27.00 -12.98
C THR A 529 30.62 26.53 -14.04
N PRO A 530 30.18 27.41 -14.96
CA PRO A 530 29.24 27.04 -16.02
C PRO A 530 29.93 26.37 -17.21
N TYR A 531 29.25 25.39 -17.80
CA TYR A 531 29.52 24.78 -19.10
C TYR A 531 28.39 25.13 -20.07
N TYR A 532 28.77 25.51 -21.28
CA TYR A 532 27.89 26.08 -22.29
C TYR A 532 27.53 25.06 -23.38
N PRO A 533 26.38 25.26 -24.06
CA PRO A 533 26.00 24.44 -25.21
C PRO A 533 26.90 24.71 -26.42
N TRP A 534 26.76 23.87 -27.45
CA TRP A 534 27.33 24.11 -28.77
C TRP A 534 26.62 25.26 -29.49
N LYS A 535 27.38 25.99 -30.30
CA LYS A 535 26.89 26.98 -31.26
C LYS A 535 27.75 26.99 -32.53
N LEU A 536 27.14 27.33 -33.66
CA LEU A 536 27.81 27.53 -34.94
C LEU A 536 27.88 29.01 -35.33
N ASN A 537 28.79 29.33 -36.25
CA ASN A 537 28.90 30.65 -36.84
C ASN A 537 28.36 30.65 -38.28
N PRO A 538 27.15 31.17 -38.53
CA PRO A 538 26.55 31.15 -39.87
C PRO A 538 27.32 32.00 -40.90
N ALA A 539 28.20 32.90 -40.45
CA ALA A 539 29.10 33.64 -41.34
C ALA A 539 30.33 32.83 -41.79
N SER A 540 30.55 31.65 -41.21
CA SER A 540 31.65 30.74 -41.55
C SER A 540 31.12 29.30 -41.41
N PRO A 541 30.20 28.89 -42.30
CA PRO A 541 29.40 27.69 -42.11
C PRO A 541 30.21 26.39 -42.04
N ASN A 542 31.39 26.32 -42.67
CA ASN A 542 32.28 25.16 -42.60
C ASN A 542 33.25 25.17 -41.37
N SER A 543 33.05 26.06 -40.40
CA SER A 543 33.86 26.08 -39.19
C SER A 543 33.28 25.17 -38.11
N ALA A 544 34.15 24.46 -37.39
CA ALA A 544 33.76 23.63 -36.25
C ALA A 544 32.90 24.40 -35.23
N ALA A 545 31.95 23.68 -34.61
CA ALA A 545 31.15 24.22 -33.52
C ALA A 545 32.03 24.70 -32.35
N THR A 546 31.57 25.76 -31.68
CA THR A 546 32.21 26.32 -30.50
C THR A 546 31.24 26.29 -29.32
N LYS A 547 31.74 26.49 -28.09
CA LYS A 547 30.89 26.57 -26.90
C LYS A 547 30.49 28.02 -26.60
N GLY A 548 29.24 28.24 -26.22
CA GLY A 548 28.71 29.55 -25.79
C GLY A 548 27.19 29.58 -25.89
N ASP A 549 26.58 30.69 -25.48
CA ASP A 549 25.12 30.85 -25.58
C ASP A 549 24.68 30.73 -27.05
N ASN A 550 23.69 29.86 -27.28
CA ASN A 550 22.96 29.80 -28.54
C ASN A 550 21.78 30.79 -28.46
N SER A 551 21.46 31.44 -29.56
CA SER A 551 20.33 32.36 -29.66
C SER A 551 19.58 32.23 -30.98
N LYS A 552 19.80 31.10 -31.66
CA LYS A 552 19.27 30.80 -32.99
C LYS A 552 18.41 29.56 -32.95
N ASP A 553 18.91 28.48 -32.35
CA ASP A 553 18.28 27.18 -32.40
C ASP A 553 17.29 26.96 -31.24
N ASN A 554 16.21 26.24 -31.52
CA ASN A 554 15.32 25.66 -30.50
C ASN A 554 15.83 24.28 -30.00
N VAL A 555 17.12 24.04 -30.18
CA VAL A 555 17.86 22.87 -29.75
C VAL A 555 19.19 23.35 -29.17
N GLU A 556 19.46 22.99 -27.92
CA GLU A 556 20.77 23.21 -27.31
C GLU A 556 21.35 21.89 -26.79
N GLN A 557 22.64 21.65 -27.04
CA GLN A 557 23.33 20.47 -26.53
C GLN A 557 24.63 20.84 -25.82
N ILE A 558 24.77 20.38 -24.58
CA ILE A 558 26.03 20.36 -23.85
C ILE A 558 26.62 18.95 -23.98
N PHE A 559 27.89 18.89 -24.37
CA PHE A 559 28.69 17.68 -24.36
C PHE A 559 30.00 17.98 -23.66
N LEU A 560 30.26 17.26 -22.57
CA LEU A 560 31.48 17.33 -21.77
C LEU A 560 32.14 15.95 -21.78
N GLU A 561 33.13 15.80 -22.66
CA GLU A 561 33.79 14.51 -22.94
C GLU A 561 34.51 13.94 -21.70
N THR A 562 35.19 14.79 -20.95
CA THR A 562 35.94 14.40 -19.74
C THR A 562 35.42 15.16 -18.52
N PRO A 563 34.28 14.75 -17.93
CA PRO A 563 33.81 15.36 -16.70
C PRO A 563 34.75 14.98 -15.55
N GLY A 564 35.02 15.92 -14.65
CA GLY A 564 35.68 15.57 -13.41
C GLY A 564 34.69 14.91 -12.46
N GLU A 565 35.14 13.96 -11.64
CA GLU A 565 34.32 13.38 -10.57
C GLU A 565 33.71 14.48 -9.68
N GLY A 566 32.43 14.31 -9.30
CA GLY A 566 31.75 15.21 -8.38
C GLY A 566 30.29 15.48 -8.75
N TYR A 567 29.70 16.40 -7.99
CA TYR A 567 28.31 16.83 -8.19
C TYR A 567 28.22 17.97 -9.18
N TYR A 568 27.15 17.93 -9.95
CA TYR A 568 26.77 18.90 -10.96
C TYR A 568 25.32 19.33 -10.74
N SER A 569 24.94 20.44 -11.35
CA SER A 569 23.55 20.84 -11.53
C SER A 569 23.27 21.28 -12.95
N VAL A 570 22.08 20.96 -13.45
CA VAL A 570 21.58 21.40 -14.76
C VAL A 570 20.52 22.44 -14.53
N VAL A 571 20.66 23.59 -15.19
CA VAL A 571 19.72 24.71 -15.09
C VAL A 571 19.20 25.04 -16.48
N VAL A 572 17.87 25.02 -16.63
CA VAL A 572 17.19 25.51 -17.84
C VAL A 572 16.52 26.84 -17.51
N SER A 573 16.83 27.85 -18.30
CA SER A 573 16.43 29.25 -18.11
C SER A 573 15.94 29.84 -19.43
N HIS A 574 15.47 31.09 -19.42
CA HIS A 574 15.08 31.78 -20.64
C HIS A 574 15.64 33.22 -20.68
N LYS A 575 15.90 33.74 -21.88
CA LYS A 575 16.19 35.16 -22.11
C LYS A 575 14.89 35.94 -22.33
N GLY A 576 14.87 37.22 -21.95
CA GLY A 576 13.69 38.07 -22.09
C GLY A 576 12.49 37.60 -21.27
N ASN A 577 11.28 37.91 -21.73
CA ASN A 577 10.04 37.45 -21.11
C ASN A 577 9.38 36.41 -22.02
N LEU A 578 8.95 35.28 -21.44
CA LEU A 578 8.07 34.34 -22.13
C LEU A 578 6.70 34.98 -22.32
N SER A 579 6.10 34.79 -23.50
CA SER A 579 4.77 35.32 -23.82
C SER A 579 3.63 34.46 -23.26
N PHE A 580 3.90 33.17 -23.03
CA PHE A 580 3.11 32.17 -22.32
C PHE A 580 4.06 31.05 -21.88
N ASP A 581 3.58 30.08 -21.11
CA ASP A 581 4.41 28.99 -20.56
C ASP A 581 5.00 28.12 -21.69
N GLN A 582 6.31 27.84 -21.63
CA GLN A 582 7.01 27.07 -22.67
C GLN A 582 7.30 25.65 -22.17
N MET A 583 6.68 24.65 -22.80
CA MET A 583 7.07 23.25 -22.62
C MET A 583 8.43 22.98 -23.27
N PHE A 584 9.25 22.18 -22.62
CA PHE A 584 10.53 21.73 -23.15
C PHE A 584 10.81 20.28 -22.74
N SER A 585 11.69 19.66 -23.52
CA SER A 585 12.18 18.32 -23.28
C SER A 585 13.67 18.35 -23.00
N LEU A 586 14.10 17.63 -21.97
CA LEU A 586 15.49 17.59 -21.52
C LEU A 586 15.95 16.14 -21.42
N VAL A 587 17.01 15.79 -22.15
CA VAL A 587 17.63 14.46 -22.09
C VAL A 587 19.02 14.57 -21.49
N ILE A 588 19.31 13.79 -20.45
CA ILE A 588 20.52 13.88 -19.63
C ILE A 588 21.16 12.51 -19.44
N THR A 589 22.45 12.38 -19.76
CA THR A 589 23.26 11.18 -19.52
C THR A 589 24.62 11.53 -18.93
N GLY A 590 25.31 10.53 -18.37
CA GLY A 590 26.64 10.69 -17.76
C GLY A 590 26.66 10.87 -16.23
N PHE A 591 25.51 10.65 -15.59
CA PHE A 591 25.35 10.68 -14.13
C PHE A 591 24.94 9.32 -13.58
N VAL A 592 25.29 9.06 -12.32
CA VAL A 592 24.88 7.86 -11.56
C VAL A 592 24.07 8.30 -10.34
N SER A 593 23.26 7.38 -9.79
CA SER A 593 22.51 7.67 -8.56
C SER A 593 23.47 8.07 -7.43
N PRO A 594 23.22 9.21 -6.75
CA PRO A 594 24.10 9.68 -5.69
C PRO A 594 24.08 8.69 -4.53
N PHE A 595 25.24 8.41 -3.95
CA PHE A 595 25.41 7.47 -2.84
C PHE A 595 26.15 8.12 -1.67
N VAL A 596 25.98 7.55 -0.49
CA VAL A 596 26.74 7.91 0.71
C VAL A 596 27.54 6.72 1.23
N THR A 597 28.77 6.99 1.66
CA THR A 597 29.63 6.03 2.35
C THR A 597 29.45 6.14 3.85
N PHE A 598 29.01 5.08 4.52
CA PHE A 598 28.78 5.06 5.97
C PHE A 598 29.11 3.71 6.59
N ASN A 599 29.11 3.62 7.92
CA ASN A 599 29.28 2.35 8.62
C ASN A 599 27.94 1.80 9.12
N LEU A 600 27.62 0.55 8.80
CA LEU A 600 26.46 -0.18 9.32
C LEU A 600 26.86 -1.16 10.44
N LYS A 601 26.32 -1.02 11.66
CA LYS A 601 26.70 -1.89 12.80
C LYS A 601 25.55 -2.17 13.77
N GLN A 602 25.51 -3.37 14.35
CA GLN A 602 24.73 -3.64 15.57
C GLN A 602 25.61 -3.44 16.81
N MET A 603 25.07 -2.80 17.84
CA MET A 603 25.80 -2.29 19.00
C MET A 603 25.18 -2.79 20.32
N GLY A 604 26.02 -3.17 21.28
CA GLY A 604 25.64 -3.44 22.67
C GLY A 604 25.22 -2.17 23.43
N ASN A 605 24.57 -2.32 24.60
CA ASN A 605 24.27 -1.18 25.45
C ASN A 605 25.55 -0.45 25.96
N ASP A 606 26.64 -1.21 26.07
CA ASP A 606 28.02 -0.76 26.35
C ASP A 606 28.67 0.06 25.23
N GLY A 607 27.97 0.25 24.10
CA GLY A 607 28.49 0.98 22.95
C GLY A 607 29.56 0.21 22.16
N GLN A 608 29.72 -1.10 22.41
CA GLN A 608 30.63 -1.95 21.64
C GLN A 608 29.88 -2.67 20.50
N PRO A 609 30.49 -2.83 19.31
CA PRO A 609 29.89 -3.61 18.23
C PRO A 609 29.61 -5.05 18.67
N PHE A 610 28.42 -5.55 18.38
CA PHE A 610 28.00 -6.91 18.70
C PHE A 610 27.00 -7.39 17.65
N GLY A 611 27.24 -8.55 17.05
CA GLY A 611 26.35 -9.12 16.04
C GLY A 611 26.64 -8.67 14.60
N GLN A 612 25.66 -8.89 13.71
CA GLN A 612 25.71 -8.54 12.29
C GLN A 612 24.47 -7.73 11.91
N ALA A 613 24.68 -6.76 11.04
CA ALA A 613 23.63 -5.97 10.41
C ALA A 613 23.65 -6.19 8.89
N ALA A 614 22.53 -5.95 8.23
CA ALA A 614 22.37 -6.11 6.80
C ALA A 614 21.56 -4.96 6.21
N TYR A 615 21.70 -4.74 4.90
CA TYR A 615 20.85 -3.84 4.13
C TYR A 615 20.10 -4.61 3.04
N TRP A 616 18.96 -4.08 2.59
CA TRP A 616 18.18 -4.67 1.51
C TRP A 616 18.61 -4.11 0.17
N ASP A 617 18.88 -4.96 -0.83
CA ASP A 617 19.25 -4.54 -2.20
C ASP A 617 18.10 -4.64 -3.22
N ASN A 618 16.86 -4.66 -2.73
CA ASN A 618 15.63 -4.96 -3.49
C ASN A 618 15.37 -6.45 -3.78
N SER A 619 16.26 -7.36 -3.38
CA SER A 619 16.05 -8.80 -3.57
C SER A 619 16.45 -9.67 -2.38
N ILE A 620 17.54 -9.31 -1.68
CA ILE A 620 18.11 -10.07 -0.58
C ILE A 620 18.67 -9.15 0.51
N TRP A 621 18.77 -9.69 1.73
CA TRP A 621 19.52 -9.05 2.82
C TRP A 621 21.02 -9.28 2.62
N ASN A 622 21.77 -8.20 2.47
CA ASN A 622 23.23 -8.19 2.31
C ASN A 622 23.90 -7.90 3.65
N TYR A 623 24.59 -8.91 4.19
CA TYR A 623 25.22 -8.84 5.51
C TYR A 623 26.54 -8.07 5.46
N VAL A 624 26.67 -7.07 6.33
CA VAL A 624 27.82 -6.16 6.36
C VAL A 624 28.72 -6.50 7.55
N PRO A 625 30.02 -6.77 7.32
CA PRO A 625 31.00 -6.89 8.40
C PRO A 625 31.10 -5.58 9.20
N PRO A 626 31.20 -5.60 10.55
CA PRO A 626 31.19 -4.39 11.38
C PRO A 626 32.32 -3.37 11.14
N THR A 627 33.30 -3.69 10.29
CA THR A 627 34.46 -2.83 9.98
C THR A 627 34.47 -2.34 8.54
N GLN A 628 33.52 -2.77 7.71
CA GLN A 628 33.47 -2.41 6.31
C GLN A 628 32.54 -1.21 6.09
N PRO A 629 33.03 -0.10 5.49
CA PRO A 629 32.15 0.97 5.04
C PRO A 629 31.29 0.48 3.88
N LEU A 630 30.05 0.98 3.82
CA LEU A 630 29.04 0.63 2.83
C LEU A 630 28.68 1.87 2.02
N ASN A 631 28.51 1.69 0.70
CA ASN A 631 27.97 2.70 -0.21
C ASN A 631 26.53 2.32 -0.54
N LEU A 632 25.57 3.18 -0.20
CA LEU A 632 24.17 3.03 -0.61
C LEU A 632 23.64 4.33 -1.20
N PRO A 633 22.65 4.26 -2.10
CA PRO A 633 22.00 5.44 -2.64
C PRO A 633 21.43 6.31 -1.53
N LEU A 634 21.43 7.64 -1.75
CA LEU A 634 20.70 8.56 -0.88
C LEU A 634 19.20 8.23 -0.86
N GLY A 635 18.51 8.61 0.22
CA GLY A 635 17.09 8.32 0.43
C GLY A 635 16.83 7.08 1.29
N ASP A 636 15.62 6.56 1.22
CA ASP A 636 15.13 5.50 2.11
C ASP A 636 15.80 4.14 1.82
N ASN A 637 16.51 3.63 2.82
CA ASN A 637 17.16 2.33 2.75
C ASN A 637 16.70 1.45 3.92
N HIS A 638 16.54 0.15 3.66
CA HIS A 638 16.08 -0.81 4.65
C HIS A 638 17.27 -1.50 5.32
N PHE A 639 17.26 -1.57 6.64
CA PHE A 639 18.32 -2.16 7.44
C PHE A 639 17.79 -3.21 8.40
N LEU A 640 18.51 -4.32 8.56
CA LEU A 640 18.17 -5.45 9.43
C LEU A 640 19.27 -5.70 10.45
N SER A 641 18.87 -6.01 11.68
CA SER A 641 19.72 -6.55 12.74
C SER A 641 19.39 -8.01 12.98
N THR A 642 20.42 -8.84 12.93
CA THR A 642 20.23 -10.30 12.77
C THR A 642 20.11 -11.03 14.10
N GLN A 643 20.70 -10.49 15.18
CA GLN A 643 20.53 -11.01 16.53
C GLN A 643 19.45 -10.22 17.26
N ASP A 644 18.49 -10.92 17.87
CA ASP A 644 17.42 -10.36 18.70
C ASP A 644 17.75 -10.31 20.20
N PHE A 645 18.93 -10.81 20.59
CA PHE A 645 19.46 -10.77 21.95
C PHE A 645 20.98 -10.81 21.97
N LYS A 646 21.58 -10.28 23.04
CA LYS A 646 23.01 -10.45 23.34
C LYS A 646 23.19 -11.61 24.34
N PRO A 647 23.89 -12.70 23.99
CA PRO A 647 24.08 -13.85 24.88
C PRO A 647 24.75 -13.46 26.20
N ASN A 648 24.34 -14.14 27.28
CA ASN A 648 24.83 -13.91 28.65
C ASN A 648 24.57 -12.49 29.21
N THR A 649 23.71 -11.70 28.56
CA THR A 649 23.19 -10.44 29.09
C THR A 649 21.66 -10.47 29.12
N TYR A 650 21.07 -9.45 29.73
CA TYR A 650 19.62 -9.23 29.69
C TYR A 650 19.28 -8.13 28.67
N GLU A 651 20.02 -8.01 27.57
CA GLU A 651 19.82 -6.97 26.57
C GLU A 651 19.09 -7.50 25.32
N LYS A 652 18.13 -6.73 24.82
CA LYS A 652 17.41 -6.91 23.54
C LYS A 652 17.56 -5.66 22.67
N PHE A 653 17.61 -5.76 21.34
CA PHE A 653 17.69 -4.56 20.50
C PHE A 653 16.35 -3.84 20.53
N ASN A 654 16.38 -2.51 20.44
CA ASN A 654 15.15 -1.74 20.47
C ASN A 654 15.23 -0.37 19.76
N LYS A 655 16.39 0.04 19.23
CA LYS A 655 16.57 1.39 18.68
C LYS A 655 17.54 1.41 17.51
N TRP A 656 17.15 2.05 16.41
CA TRP A 656 18.02 2.40 15.30
C TRP A 656 18.47 3.87 15.44
N ASP A 657 19.74 4.15 15.19
CA ASP A 657 20.43 5.43 15.32
C ASP A 657 21.21 5.72 14.03
N ASP A 658 20.86 6.83 13.37
CA ASP A 658 21.37 7.30 12.07
C ASP A 658 21.98 8.72 12.13
N ASN A 659 22.24 9.25 13.34
CA ASN A 659 22.67 10.63 13.59
C ASN A 659 21.68 11.75 13.13
N VAL A 660 20.41 11.43 12.84
CA VAL A 660 19.36 12.42 12.54
C VAL A 660 18.55 12.73 13.81
N PRO A 661 18.12 13.99 14.08
CA PRO A 661 17.34 14.32 15.27
C PRO A 661 16.06 13.47 15.42
N GLU A 662 16.00 12.69 16.50
CA GLU A 662 14.99 11.66 16.72
C GLU A 662 13.61 12.24 17.06
N THR A 663 12.61 12.03 16.21
CA THR A 663 11.19 12.27 16.51
C THR A 663 10.34 10.99 16.54
N ASP A 664 10.91 9.84 16.21
CA ASP A 664 10.18 8.57 16.13
C ASP A 664 11.00 7.40 16.71
N ASP A 665 10.82 7.12 18.01
CA ASP A 665 11.36 5.90 18.63
C ASP A 665 10.69 4.66 18.00
N ARG A 666 11.34 4.07 16.99
CA ARG A 666 10.88 2.87 16.27
C ARG A 666 11.60 1.63 16.81
N TYR A 667 10.83 0.78 17.51
CA TYR A 667 11.36 -0.40 18.20
C TYR A 667 11.19 -1.70 17.39
N ARG A 668 12.10 -2.00 16.45
CA ARG A 668 11.99 -3.15 15.51
C ARG A 668 13.35 -3.74 15.12
N ASN A 669 13.37 -5.01 14.67
CA ASN A 669 14.60 -5.70 14.23
C ASN A 669 15.09 -5.25 12.86
N TRP A 670 14.22 -4.69 12.03
CA TRP A 670 14.58 -3.98 10.81
C TRP A 670 13.85 -2.63 10.76
N ASP A 671 14.45 -1.63 10.11
CA ASP A 671 13.88 -0.29 9.97
C ASP A 671 14.27 0.37 8.64
N ILE A 672 13.55 1.42 8.27
CA ILE A 672 13.82 2.28 7.12
C ILE A 672 14.51 3.54 7.61
N VAL A 673 15.73 3.76 7.14
CA VAL A 673 16.55 4.93 7.46
C VAL A 673 16.78 5.73 6.18
N THR A 674 16.45 7.01 6.22
CA THR A 674 16.68 7.94 5.12
C THR A 674 18.14 8.40 5.13
N LEU A 675 18.92 7.92 4.18
CA LEU A 675 20.33 8.29 4.01
C LEU A 675 20.44 9.67 3.38
N THR A 676 21.26 10.53 3.99
CA THR A 676 21.60 11.85 3.47
C THR A 676 23.10 11.92 3.16
N SER A 677 23.55 12.96 2.47
CA SER A 677 24.98 13.20 2.23
C SER A 677 25.81 13.36 3.52
N ASN A 678 25.17 13.63 4.65
CA ASN A 678 25.81 13.76 5.97
C ASN A 678 25.79 12.45 6.79
N THR A 679 25.12 11.40 6.31
CA THR A 679 25.00 10.14 7.05
C THR A 679 26.36 9.42 7.06
N ASN A 680 26.98 9.30 8.23
CA ASN A 680 28.29 8.65 8.39
C ASN A 680 28.23 7.32 9.17
N ARG A 681 27.09 7.03 9.82
CA ARG A 681 26.83 5.79 10.56
C ARG A 681 25.33 5.48 10.54
N VAL A 682 25.00 4.20 10.43
CA VAL A 682 23.70 3.63 10.77
C VAL A 682 23.94 2.49 11.75
N SER A 683 23.22 2.47 12.87
CA SER A 683 23.41 1.42 13.86
C SER A 683 22.13 1.04 14.59
N SER A 684 22.01 -0.24 14.95
CA SER A 684 21.00 -0.67 15.92
C SER A 684 21.62 -0.88 17.29
N ARG A 685 20.85 -0.65 18.35
CA ARG A 685 21.34 -0.68 19.73
C ARG A 685 20.54 -1.63 20.62
N PHE A 686 21.28 -2.46 21.36
CA PHE A 686 20.79 -3.26 22.48
C PHE A 686 20.49 -2.40 23.70
N VAL A 687 19.34 -2.63 24.33
CA VAL A 687 18.87 -1.96 25.55
C VAL A 687 18.59 -2.99 26.65
N PRO A 688 18.89 -2.66 27.92
CA PRO A 688 18.64 -3.55 29.05
C PRO A 688 17.15 -3.90 29.21
N SER A 689 16.88 -5.15 29.55
CA SER A 689 15.57 -5.67 29.97
C SER A 689 15.67 -6.24 31.39
N VAL A 690 14.52 -6.42 32.04
CA VAL A 690 14.42 -7.01 33.38
C VAL A 690 13.66 -8.34 33.33
N THR A 691 14.07 -9.30 34.16
CA THR A 691 13.54 -10.68 34.13
C THR A 691 12.78 -11.10 35.38
N ASN A 692 12.74 -10.25 36.41
CA ASN A 692 12.19 -10.59 37.73
C ASN A 692 10.71 -10.19 37.89
N VAL A 693 10.06 -9.76 36.80
CA VAL A 693 8.63 -9.47 36.78
C VAL A 693 7.83 -10.77 36.90
N THR A 694 6.73 -10.72 37.65
CA THR A 694 5.82 -11.86 37.86
C THR A 694 4.44 -11.51 37.35
N ILE A 695 3.83 -12.40 36.55
CA ILE A 695 2.42 -12.31 36.17
C ILE A 695 1.75 -13.58 36.68
N LYS A 696 0.68 -13.42 37.46
CA LYS A 696 0.08 -14.54 38.18
C LYS A 696 -1.42 -14.39 38.33
N THR A 697 -2.09 -15.45 38.76
CA THR A 697 -3.50 -15.44 39.17
C THR A 697 -3.65 -15.30 40.69
N SER A 698 -4.84 -14.90 41.13
CA SER A 698 -5.30 -14.98 42.51
C SER A 698 -6.75 -15.46 42.50
N LEU A 699 -7.03 -16.62 43.13
CA LEU A 699 -8.39 -17.15 43.21
C LEU A 699 -9.13 -16.47 44.37
N GLU A 700 -10.26 -15.81 44.11
CA GLU A 700 -11.07 -15.12 45.13
C GLU A 700 -10.27 -14.13 46.01
N SER A 701 -9.32 -13.40 45.40
CA SER A 701 -8.39 -12.50 46.11
C SER A 701 -7.55 -13.17 47.22
N THR A 702 -7.30 -14.48 47.12
CA THR A 702 -6.42 -15.22 48.04
C THR A 702 -4.96 -15.27 47.56
N SER A 703 -4.06 -15.81 48.36
CA SER A 703 -2.66 -16.05 47.97
C SER A 703 -2.47 -17.21 46.98
N ILE A 704 -3.54 -17.97 46.68
CA ILE A 704 -3.50 -19.14 45.81
C ILE A 704 -3.43 -18.72 44.34
N SER A 705 -2.48 -19.28 43.60
CA SER A 705 -2.13 -18.85 42.25
C SER A 705 -2.06 -20.03 41.27
N TYR A 706 -3.23 -20.52 40.85
CA TYR A 706 -3.38 -21.59 39.85
C TYR A 706 -4.09 -21.10 38.60
N GLY A 707 -3.99 -21.87 37.52
CA GLY A 707 -4.70 -21.62 36.27
C GLY A 707 -3.82 -20.98 35.20
N LEU A 708 -4.48 -20.37 34.22
CA LEU A 708 -3.89 -19.77 33.03
C LEU A 708 -4.03 -18.24 33.07
N ILE A 709 -3.01 -17.58 32.53
CA ILE A 709 -2.99 -16.17 32.18
C ILE A 709 -2.64 -16.03 30.69
N GLU A 710 -2.73 -14.83 30.14
CA GLU A 710 -2.29 -14.50 28.79
C GLU A 710 -1.29 -13.35 28.83
N PHE A 711 -0.27 -13.40 27.96
CA PHE A 711 0.72 -12.33 27.85
C PHE A 711 1.09 -12.08 26.40
N SER A 712 1.20 -10.79 26.05
CA SER A 712 1.58 -10.30 24.72
C SER A 712 2.82 -9.42 24.86
N ASP A 713 3.91 -9.85 24.23
CA ASP A 713 5.18 -9.12 24.13
C ASP A 713 5.28 -8.46 22.74
N PRO A 714 5.22 -7.13 22.64
CA PRO A 714 5.21 -6.43 21.36
C PRO A 714 6.57 -6.36 20.67
N TRP A 715 7.66 -6.68 21.38
CA TRP A 715 9.01 -6.75 20.83
C TRP A 715 9.41 -8.17 20.44
N PHE A 716 8.49 -9.12 20.54
CA PHE A 716 8.74 -10.48 20.15
C PHE A 716 8.77 -10.62 18.63
N VAL A 717 9.85 -11.18 18.09
CA VAL A 717 10.07 -11.35 16.64
C VAL A 717 9.43 -12.67 16.20
N ASP A 718 8.19 -12.65 15.71
CA ASP A 718 7.41 -13.85 15.33
C ASP A 718 6.44 -13.66 14.16
N PHE A 719 6.55 -12.56 13.43
CA PHE A 719 5.72 -12.28 12.28
C PHE A 719 6.55 -12.36 11.00
N ASP A 720 6.14 -13.23 10.07
CA ASP A 720 6.78 -13.32 8.77
C ASP A 720 6.23 -12.25 7.84
N GLU A 721 7.13 -11.41 7.31
CA GLU A 721 6.81 -10.30 6.41
C GLU A 721 7.62 -10.44 5.13
N PRO A 722 7.09 -11.15 4.11
CA PRO A 722 7.73 -11.23 2.81
C PRO A 722 7.87 -9.84 2.17
N PRO A 723 9.01 -9.53 1.51
CA PRO A 723 10.20 -10.37 1.30
C PRO A 723 11.26 -10.27 2.42
N TYR A 724 11.01 -9.46 3.45
CA TYR A 724 11.98 -9.08 4.49
C TYR A 724 12.21 -10.13 5.58
N GLY A 725 11.33 -11.13 5.70
CA GLY A 725 11.43 -12.21 6.68
C GLY A 725 10.81 -11.84 8.02
N LEU A 726 11.32 -12.41 9.12
CA LEU A 726 10.67 -12.24 10.43
C LEU A 726 10.87 -10.84 11.00
N ARG A 727 9.81 -10.27 11.61
CA ARG A 727 9.86 -9.05 12.42
C ARG A 727 9.03 -9.13 13.69
N SER A 728 9.15 -8.11 14.54
CA SER A 728 8.23 -7.91 15.66
C SER A 728 6.87 -7.39 15.19
N ARG A 729 5.80 -7.77 15.92
CA ARG A 729 4.43 -7.34 15.62
C ARG A 729 4.08 -5.94 16.13
N GLY A 730 4.86 -5.41 17.07
CA GLY A 730 4.55 -4.13 17.69
C GLY A 730 3.18 -4.18 18.39
N ILE A 731 2.31 -3.22 18.07
CA ILE A 731 0.97 -3.11 18.67
C ILE A 731 0.08 -4.34 18.40
N ASP A 732 0.33 -5.04 17.28
CA ASP A 732 -0.43 -6.20 16.82
C ASP A 732 0.05 -7.52 17.44
N ALA A 733 0.87 -7.46 18.48
CA ALA A 733 1.33 -8.67 19.16
C ALA A 733 0.17 -9.48 19.73
N GLU A 734 0.28 -10.79 19.53
CA GLU A 734 -0.72 -11.79 19.91
C GLU A 734 -0.60 -12.15 21.40
N PHE A 735 -1.73 -12.56 21.98
CA PHE A 735 -1.77 -13.10 23.33
C PHE A 735 -1.41 -14.58 23.34
N TYR A 736 -0.50 -14.96 24.24
CA TYR A 736 -0.15 -16.35 24.45
C TYR A 736 -0.49 -16.80 25.87
N GLN A 737 -1.14 -17.97 25.99
CA GLN A 737 -1.56 -18.54 27.27
C GLN A 737 -0.39 -19.15 28.06
N ARG A 738 -0.30 -18.86 29.36
CA ARG A 738 0.76 -19.32 30.26
C ARG A 738 0.19 -19.82 31.57
N THR A 739 0.84 -20.81 32.16
CA THR A 739 0.52 -21.29 33.51
C THR A 739 0.93 -20.25 34.54
N SER A 740 0.05 -19.95 35.49
CA SER A 740 0.39 -19.16 36.67
C SER A 740 1.27 -19.98 37.63
N GLN A 741 2.37 -19.46 38.19
CA GLN A 741 2.94 -18.12 37.99
C GLN A 741 3.84 -18.06 36.75
N PHE A 742 3.69 -17.02 35.94
CA PHE A 742 4.45 -16.80 34.72
C PHE A 742 5.50 -15.70 34.92
N HIS A 743 6.72 -15.98 34.46
CA HIS A 743 7.84 -15.04 34.49
C HIS A 743 8.32 -14.85 33.05
N PRO A 744 8.17 -13.67 32.43
CA PRO A 744 8.67 -13.42 31.07
C PRO A 744 10.20 -13.28 31.08
N ASN A 745 10.92 -14.40 31.23
CA ASN A 745 12.38 -14.45 31.35
C ASN A 745 13.03 -15.41 30.33
N TYR A 746 14.34 -15.59 30.43
CA TYR A 746 15.11 -16.46 29.53
C TYR A 746 14.69 -17.93 29.61
N TYR A 747 14.27 -18.42 30.77
CA TYR A 747 13.95 -19.83 30.96
C TYR A 747 12.51 -20.17 30.58
N THR A 748 11.70 -19.17 30.20
CA THR A 748 10.30 -19.37 29.88
C THR A 748 10.12 -19.51 28.38
N PRO A 749 9.85 -20.73 27.88
CA PRO A 749 9.74 -20.98 26.46
C PRO A 749 8.44 -20.44 25.87
N TYR A 750 8.49 -20.11 24.59
CA TYR A 750 7.36 -19.77 23.76
C TYR A 750 7.63 -20.11 22.29
N SER A 751 6.80 -20.97 21.67
CA SER A 751 6.89 -21.33 20.24
C SER A 751 8.33 -21.66 19.77
N GLY A 752 9.07 -22.42 20.58
CA GLY A 752 10.47 -22.78 20.32
C GLY A 752 11.52 -21.71 20.64
N ARG A 753 11.13 -20.58 21.23
CA ARG A 753 11.98 -19.43 21.61
C ARG A 753 11.79 -19.08 23.11
N GLN A 754 12.36 -17.97 23.57
CA GLN A 754 12.34 -17.52 24.99
C GLN A 754 11.94 -16.05 25.10
N TYR A 755 11.24 -15.66 26.17
CA TYR A 755 10.76 -14.29 26.38
C TYR A 755 11.84 -13.26 26.69
N LYS A 756 13.00 -13.67 27.22
CA LYS A 756 14.19 -12.82 27.36
C LYS A 756 13.99 -11.49 28.15
N GLY A 757 12.98 -11.36 29.01
CA GLY A 757 12.77 -10.15 29.84
C GLY A 757 11.77 -9.14 29.27
N VAL A 758 11.45 -8.11 30.07
CA VAL A 758 10.59 -6.98 29.71
C VAL A 758 11.35 -5.65 29.82
N PHE A 759 10.97 -4.67 29.01
CA PHE A 759 11.43 -3.29 29.15
C PHE A 759 10.67 -2.58 30.27
N LEU A 760 11.37 -1.71 31.01
CA LEU A 760 10.75 -0.83 31.99
C LEU A 760 10.30 0.47 31.31
N ASP A 761 9.26 1.10 31.87
CA ASP A 761 8.83 2.47 31.54
C ASP A 761 8.55 2.71 30.05
N GLN A 762 8.02 1.69 29.36
CA GLN A 762 7.66 1.79 27.96
C GLN A 762 6.59 2.88 27.68
N PRO A 763 6.57 3.48 26.48
CA PRO A 763 5.63 4.55 26.14
C PRO A 763 4.15 4.13 26.23
N THR A 764 3.29 5.02 26.72
CA THR A 764 1.83 4.82 26.81
C THR A 764 1.04 5.58 25.74
N VAL A 765 1.71 6.15 24.74
CA VAL A 765 1.08 6.94 23.67
C VAL A 765 0.49 6.06 22.57
N SER A 766 -0.57 6.56 21.91
CA SER A 766 -1.22 5.86 20.80
C SER A 766 -0.23 5.56 19.66
N GLY A 767 -0.27 4.33 19.14
CA GLY A 767 0.59 3.89 18.03
C GLY A 767 1.97 3.34 18.43
N LYS A 768 2.34 3.35 19.72
CA LYS A 768 3.62 2.76 20.20
C LYS A 768 3.41 1.37 20.82
N PRO A 769 4.40 0.46 20.71
CA PRO A 769 4.32 -0.88 21.28
C PRO A 769 4.34 -0.86 22.82
N TYR A 770 3.42 -1.59 23.46
CA TYR A 770 3.37 -1.80 24.92
C TYR A 770 2.95 -3.24 25.27
N TYR A 771 3.40 -3.75 26.43
CA TYR A 771 3.00 -5.08 26.90
C TYR A 771 1.50 -5.15 27.18
N LYS A 772 0.87 -6.30 26.88
CA LYS A 772 -0.53 -6.56 27.26
C LYS A 772 -0.61 -7.83 28.11
N VAL A 773 -1.49 -7.82 29.10
CA VAL A 773 -1.83 -9.01 29.92
C VAL A 773 -3.30 -9.36 29.73
N GLY A 774 -3.61 -10.65 29.86
CA GLY A 774 -4.94 -11.18 29.68
C GLY A 774 -5.23 -12.37 30.59
N MET A 775 -6.49 -12.76 30.62
CA MET A 775 -6.97 -13.95 31.31
C MET A 775 -8.03 -14.64 30.44
N PRO A 776 -8.10 -15.98 30.39
CA PRO A 776 -9.15 -16.69 29.67
C PRO A 776 -10.55 -16.28 30.12
N THR A 777 -11.52 -16.30 29.21
CA THR A 777 -12.94 -15.96 29.50
C THR A 777 -13.57 -16.88 30.55
N GLU A 778 -13.18 -18.14 30.57
CA GLU A 778 -13.54 -19.14 31.58
C GLU A 778 -12.37 -20.12 31.71
N GLN A 779 -12.10 -20.60 32.92
CA GLN A 779 -11.15 -21.70 33.14
C GLN A 779 -11.60 -22.59 34.29
N THR A 780 -11.40 -23.91 34.14
CA THR A 780 -11.66 -24.88 35.20
C THR A 780 -10.40 -25.11 36.00
N ILE A 781 -10.47 -24.89 37.32
CA ILE A 781 -9.35 -25.06 38.24
C ILE A 781 -9.77 -26.07 39.32
N ASN A 782 -8.90 -27.04 39.60
CA ASN A 782 -9.12 -27.98 40.70
C ASN A 782 -8.74 -27.30 42.03
N VAL A 783 -9.72 -27.14 42.92
CA VAL A 783 -9.55 -26.59 44.26
C VAL A 783 -10.03 -27.64 45.25
N ASN A 784 -9.13 -28.10 46.13
CA ASN A 784 -9.41 -29.12 47.15
C ASN A 784 -10.07 -30.39 46.59
N GLY A 785 -9.65 -30.86 45.41
CA GLY A 785 -10.19 -32.06 44.77
C GLY A 785 -11.46 -31.84 43.95
N GLN A 786 -12.05 -30.64 43.98
CA GLN A 786 -13.24 -30.30 43.21
C GLN A 786 -12.88 -29.40 42.02
N ASN A 787 -13.38 -29.73 40.83
CA ASN A 787 -13.24 -28.87 39.66
C ASN A 787 -14.25 -27.73 39.74
N ARG A 788 -13.75 -26.49 39.79
CA ARG A 788 -14.57 -25.28 39.85
C ARG A 788 -14.29 -24.40 38.65
N LYS A 789 -15.34 -23.78 38.10
CA LYS A 789 -15.21 -22.76 37.05
C LYS A 789 -14.79 -21.44 37.66
N PHE A 790 -13.82 -20.79 37.03
CA PHE A 790 -13.32 -19.47 37.38
C PHE A 790 -13.46 -18.52 36.20
N PHE A 791 -13.87 -17.29 36.50
CA PHE A 791 -14.11 -16.21 35.55
C PHE A 791 -13.22 -15.00 35.87
N PRO A 792 -12.84 -14.18 34.87
CA PRO A 792 -12.17 -12.91 35.07
C PRO A 792 -12.91 -11.98 36.04
N TYR A 793 -12.21 -11.43 37.04
CA TYR A 793 -12.77 -10.39 37.91
C TYR A 793 -12.09 -9.04 37.69
N LYS A 794 -10.78 -8.93 37.99
CA LYS A 794 -9.99 -7.71 37.76
C LYS A 794 -8.49 -7.99 37.79
N TRP A 795 -7.70 -7.03 37.34
CA TRP A 795 -6.27 -6.96 37.56
C TRP A 795 -5.94 -6.20 38.84
N THR A 796 -4.92 -6.65 39.56
CA THR A 796 -4.32 -5.93 40.68
C THR A 796 -2.79 -6.05 40.58
N GLY A 797 -2.05 -5.15 41.20
CA GLY A 797 -0.59 -5.19 41.17
C GLY A 797 0.05 -4.51 42.37
N ASN A 798 1.36 -4.74 42.53
CA ASN A 798 2.16 -3.93 43.46
C ASN A 798 2.50 -2.58 42.83
N SER A 799 3.25 -1.73 43.55
CA SER A 799 3.64 -0.39 43.08
C SER A 799 4.51 -0.36 41.80
N GLY A 800 4.93 -1.53 41.28
CA GLY A 800 5.73 -1.65 40.06
C GLY A 800 4.92 -1.89 38.78
N VAL A 801 3.59 -1.86 38.84
CA VAL A 801 2.70 -2.14 37.71
C VAL A 801 1.64 -1.05 37.56
N THR A 802 1.36 -0.66 36.33
CA THR A 802 0.20 0.18 35.98
C THR A 802 -0.58 -0.47 34.85
N PHE A 803 -1.91 -0.51 34.96
CA PHE A 803 -2.81 -1.06 33.94
C PHE A 803 -3.56 0.07 33.23
N GLN A 804 -3.83 -0.08 31.93
CA GLN A 804 -4.68 0.87 31.19
C GLN A 804 -6.13 0.81 31.67
N ASN A 805 -6.63 -0.40 31.92
CA ASN A 805 -7.93 -0.65 32.52
C ASN A 805 -7.88 -1.96 33.32
N GLU A 806 -8.03 -1.87 34.64
CA GLU A 806 -7.93 -3.02 35.54
C GLU A 806 -9.14 -3.96 35.50
N LEU A 807 -10.30 -3.50 35.04
CA LEU A 807 -11.52 -4.31 34.96
C LEU A 807 -11.63 -5.08 33.64
N HIS A 808 -10.82 -4.73 32.64
CA HIS A 808 -10.81 -5.43 31.37
C HIS A 808 -10.05 -6.76 31.47
N ARG A 809 -10.65 -7.81 30.90
CA ARG A 809 -10.05 -9.14 30.78
C ARG A 809 -8.64 -9.06 30.19
N GLN A 810 -8.49 -8.31 29.11
CA GLN A 810 -7.23 -8.04 28.41
C GLN A 810 -6.95 -6.53 28.47
N THR A 811 -5.75 -6.15 28.90
CA THR A 811 -5.41 -4.75 29.16
C THR A 811 -3.93 -4.50 28.93
N GLY A 812 -3.58 -3.27 28.53
CA GLY A 812 -2.20 -2.82 28.49
C GLY A 812 -1.61 -2.76 29.91
N VAL A 813 -0.36 -3.17 30.06
CA VAL A 813 0.37 -3.16 31.33
C VAL A 813 1.71 -2.47 31.15
N VAL A 814 2.08 -1.59 32.07
CA VAL A 814 3.41 -0.98 32.16
C VAL A 814 4.10 -1.51 33.40
N PHE A 815 5.31 -2.04 33.22
CA PHE A 815 6.20 -2.44 34.31
C PHE A 815 7.16 -1.28 34.58
N THR A 816 7.18 -0.80 35.82
CA THR A 816 8.01 0.35 36.25
C THR A 816 9.11 -0.09 37.23
N SER A 817 9.13 -1.37 37.63
CA SER A 817 10.18 -1.91 38.49
C SER A 817 10.54 -3.36 38.13
N SER A 818 11.75 -3.78 38.49
CA SER A 818 12.25 -5.13 38.23
C SER A 818 11.52 -6.21 39.03
N ASN A 819 10.87 -5.86 40.14
CA ASN A 819 10.10 -6.76 41.01
C ASN A 819 8.57 -6.57 40.86
N ALA A 820 8.13 -6.01 39.73
CA ALA A 820 6.74 -5.77 39.43
C ALA A 820 5.93 -7.09 39.43
N THR A 821 4.74 -7.08 40.04
CA THR A 821 3.83 -8.24 40.09
C THR A 821 2.45 -7.86 39.60
N ALA A 822 2.05 -8.38 38.44
CA ALA A 822 0.70 -8.25 37.90
C ALA A 822 -0.13 -9.49 38.28
N THR A 823 -1.32 -9.28 38.84
CA THR A 823 -2.16 -10.35 39.39
C THR A 823 -3.56 -10.31 38.78
N ALA A 824 -3.92 -11.35 38.02
CA ALA A 824 -5.28 -11.60 37.55
C ALA A 824 -6.12 -12.20 38.68
N VAL A 825 -7.06 -11.43 39.23
CA VAL A 825 -8.01 -11.92 40.21
C VAL A 825 -9.13 -12.66 39.49
N LEU A 826 -9.38 -13.90 39.87
CA LEU A 826 -10.40 -14.77 39.29
C LEU A 826 -11.51 -15.05 40.30
N LYS A 827 -12.77 -14.93 39.86
CA LYS A 827 -13.98 -15.26 40.62
C LYS A 827 -14.40 -16.70 40.33
N GLY A 828 -14.49 -17.55 41.35
CA GLY A 828 -14.99 -18.92 41.25
C GLY A 828 -16.51 -18.97 41.32
N GLN A 829 -17.14 -19.81 40.50
CA GLN A 829 -18.60 -19.98 40.50
C GLN A 829 -19.11 -20.52 41.84
N LEU A 830 -20.14 -19.88 42.42
CA LEU A 830 -20.72 -20.25 43.72
C LEU A 830 -19.68 -20.30 44.87
N MET A 831 -18.63 -19.49 44.77
CA MET A 831 -17.57 -19.43 45.78
C MET A 831 -17.53 -18.08 46.48
N SER A 832 -17.12 -18.07 47.74
CA SER A 832 -16.81 -16.85 48.46
C SER A 832 -15.48 -16.98 49.18
N ASN A 833 -14.73 -15.87 49.25
CA ASN A 833 -13.61 -15.76 50.17
C ASN A 833 -14.01 -15.34 51.59
N ASP A 834 -15.29 -15.08 51.82
CA ASP A 834 -15.85 -14.83 53.15
C ASP A 834 -16.66 -16.04 53.61
N GLN A 835 -16.29 -16.58 54.77
CA GLN A 835 -17.00 -17.68 55.42
C GLN A 835 -18.46 -17.31 55.74
N ASN A 836 -18.77 -16.01 55.87
CA ASN A 836 -20.12 -15.50 56.15
C ASN A 836 -20.86 -14.98 54.91
N GLY A 837 -20.33 -15.18 53.70
CA GLY A 837 -20.87 -14.59 52.47
C GLY A 837 -22.34 -14.93 52.19
N ILE A 838 -22.83 -16.04 52.73
CA ILE A 838 -24.23 -16.51 52.65
C ILE A 838 -24.99 -16.49 54.00
N SER A 839 -24.38 -16.08 55.12
CA SER A 839 -24.97 -16.25 56.47
C SER A 839 -25.20 -14.96 57.25
N SER A 840 -24.89 -13.81 56.66
CA SER A 840 -24.69 -12.55 57.39
C SER A 840 -25.97 -11.82 57.87
N SER A 841 -27.17 -12.21 57.40
CA SER A 841 -28.49 -11.71 57.84
C SER A 841 -29.53 -12.83 57.93
N SER A 842 -30.59 -12.64 58.73
CA SER A 842 -31.60 -13.67 59.04
C SER A 842 -32.65 -13.88 57.95
N GLN A 843 -32.29 -13.80 56.68
CA GLN A 843 -33.23 -13.97 55.56
C GLN A 843 -32.65 -14.92 54.51
N ARG A 844 -33.54 -15.41 53.64
CA ARG A 844 -33.18 -16.29 52.53
C ARG A 844 -32.09 -15.65 51.65
N LYS A 845 -31.09 -16.47 51.30
CA LYS A 845 -30.07 -16.18 50.27
C LYS A 845 -30.29 -16.95 48.98
N MET A 846 -31.23 -17.88 49.01
CA MET A 846 -31.55 -18.76 47.90
C MET A 846 -33.06 -18.94 47.81
N VAL A 847 -33.58 -18.88 46.59
CA VAL A 847 -34.99 -19.13 46.28
C VAL A 847 -35.09 -20.08 45.08
N ARG A 848 -36.26 -20.70 44.93
CA ARG A 848 -36.61 -21.48 43.74
C ARG A 848 -37.89 -20.91 43.16
N THR A 849 -37.80 -20.36 41.95
CA THR A 849 -38.92 -19.74 41.22
C THR A 849 -39.89 -20.81 40.71
N ASP A 850 -41.07 -20.37 40.26
CA ASP A 850 -42.15 -21.28 39.84
C ASP A 850 -41.77 -22.15 38.62
N ASN A 851 -40.89 -21.65 37.75
CA ASN A 851 -40.31 -22.41 36.63
C ASN A 851 -39.31 -23.50 37.07
N GLY A 852 -38.93 -23.52 38.35
CA GLY A 852 -38.09 -24.54 38.97
C GLY A 852 -36.59 -24.23 39.01
N GLN A 853 -36.16 -23.04 38.56
CA GLN A 853 -34.79 -22.58 38.64
C GLN A 853 -34.43 -22.07 40.04
N TYR A 854 -33.19 -22.30 40.45
CA TYR A 854 -32.60 -21.83 41.70
C TYR A 854 -31.87 -20.53 41.50
N HIS A 855 -32.04 -19.59 42.43
CA HIS A 855 -31.37 -18.30 42.43
C HIS A 855 -30.61 -18.15 43.73
N VAL A 856 -29.38 -17.65 43.68
CA VAL A 856 -28.52 -17.48 44.86
C VAL A 856 -27.92 -16.09 44.84
N VAL A 857 -27.94 -15.43 46.00
CA VAL A 857 -27.22 -14.18 46.24
C VAL A 857 -26.27 -14.35 47.42
N TYR A 858 -25.05 -13.83 47.29
CA TYR A 858 -24.05 -13.90 48.35
C TYR A 858 -22.99 -12.83 48.18
N GLU A 859 -22.19 -12.67 49.21
CA GLU A 859 -21.05 -11.77 49.20
C GLU A 859 -19.75 -12.54 48.94
N SER A 860 -18.86 -11.98 48.12
CA SER A 860 -17.45 -12.37 48.01
C SER A 860 -16.59 -11.16 47.65
N MET A 861 -15.33 -11.09 48.09
CA MET A 861 -14.38 -10.02 47.76
C MET A 861 -14.94 -8.60 48.02
N GLY A 862 -15.79 -8.46 49.05
CA GLY A 862 -16.47 -7.19 49.37
C GLY A 862 -17.46 -6.74 48.30
N THR A 863 -18.02 -7.67 47.53
CA THR A 863 -18.95 -7.45 46.42
C THR A 863 -20.12 -8.42 46.55
N VAL A 864 -21.34 -7.99 46.23
CA VAL A 864 -22.50 -8.89 46.16
C VAL A 864 -22.57 -9.51 44.78
N PHE A 865 -22.65 -10.84 44.74
CA PHE A 865 -22.80 -11.66 43.55
C PHE A 865 -24.19 -12.30 43.50
N TYR A 866 -24.69 -12.45 42.28
CA TYR A 866 -25.94 -13.12 41.94
C TYR A 866 -25.67 -14.18 40.87
N THR A 867 -26.31 -15.33 41.01
CA THR A 867 -26.27 -16.40 40.01
C THR A 867 -27.53 -17.23 40.08
N TYR A 868 -27.85 -17.93 38.99
CA TYR A 868 -29.01 -18.80 38.91
C TYR A 868 -28.69 -20.09 38.14
N SER A 869 -29.43 -21.15 38.45
CA SER A 869 -29.30 -22.43 37.76
C SER A 869 -29.92 -22.33 36.37
N LEU A 870 -29.19 -22.75 35.35
CA LEU A 870 -29.69 -22.85 33.97
C LEU A 870 -30.63 -24.05 33.75
N THR A 871 -30.81 -24.89 34.78
CA THR A 871 -31.64 -26.09 34.75
C THR A 871 -32.38 -26.25 36.07
N ASN A 872 -33.47 -27.01 36.08
CA ASN A 872 -34.23 -27.30 37.31
C ASN A 872 -33.50 -28.27 38.27
N ASN A 873 -32.28 -28.70 37.91
CA ASN A 873 -31.38 -29.48 38.75
C ASN A 873 -30.38 -28.55 39.43
N PHE A 874 -30.38 -28.54 40.77
CA PHE A 874 -29.44 -27.73 41.58
C PHE A 874 -27.97 -28.06 41.28
N TYR A 875 -27.66 -29.32 40.96
CA TYR A 875 -26.31 -29.77 40.60
C TYR A 875 -26.01 -29.64 39.10
N GLY A 876 -26.92 -29.04 38.35
CA GLY A 876 -26.79 -28.80 36.91
C GLY A 876 -25.91 -27.59 36.60
N ALA A 877 -26.04 -27.08 35.38
CA ALA A 877 -25.31 -25.89 34.95
C ALA A 877 -25.86 -24.63 35.64
N TRP A 878 -24.97 -23.72 36.01
CA TRP A 878 -25.28 -22.41 36.60
C TRP A 878 -24.79 -21.30 35.67
N SER A 879 -25.45 -20.14 35.72
CA SER A 879 -24.95 -18.92 35.09
C SER A 879 -23.62 -18.51 35.73
N PRO A 880 -22.77 -17.74 35.03
CA PRO A 880 -21.65 -17.07 35.67
C PRO A 880 -22.14 -16.22 36.85
N ASP A 881 -21.27 -16.02 37.84
CA ASP A 881 -21.55 -15.11 38.94
C ASP A 881 -21.55 -13.67 38.41
N GLU A 882 -22.69 -13.01 38.49
CA GLU A 882 -22.86 -11.62 38.09
C GLU A 882 -22.66 -10.70 39.29
N ILE A 883 -21.99 -9.57 39.08
CA ILE A 883 -21.80 -8.56 40.12
C ILE A 883 -23.09 -7.75 40.22
N LEU A 884 -23.76 -7.77 41.38
CA LEU A 884 -24.86 -6.86 41.67
C LEU A 884 -24.34 -5.47 42.01
N HIS A 885 -23.37 -5.41 42.94
CA HIS A 885 -22.83 -4.15 43.43
C HIS A 885 -21.50 -4.36 44.13
N TYR A 886 -20.48 -3.58 43.75
CA TYR A 886 -19.23 -3.48 44.50
C TYR A 886 -19.52 -2.85 45.88
N HIS A 887 -18.84 -3.27 46.94
CA HIS A 887 -19.09 -2.77 48.30
C HIS A 887 -20.49 -3.10 48.86
N GLY A 888 -21.24 -3.98 48.20
CA GLY A 888 -22.49 -4.53 48.74
C GLY A 888 -22.23 -5.55 49.86
N LYS A 889 -23.13 -5.62 50.83
CA LYS A 889 -23.11 -6.51 52.00
C LYS A 889 -24.52 -7.00 52.33
N ASN A 890 -24.59 -8.09 53.08
CA ASN A 890 -25.83 -8.59 53.69
C ASN A 890 -27.03 -8.75 52.72
N PRO A 891 -26.84 -9.39 51.55
CA PRO A 891 -27.91 -9.48 50.56
C PRO A 891 -29.03 -10.42 51.01
N ALA A 892 -30.28 -10.14 50.69
CA ALA A 892 -31.42 -11.03 50.89
C ALA A 892 -32.24 -11.11 49.61
N ILE A 893 -32.82 -12.28 49.33
CA ILE A 893 -33.53 -12.57 48.09
C ILE A 893 -34.95 -13.07 48.36
N GLU A 894 -35.88 -12.66 47.50
CA GLU A 894 -37.27 -13.12 47.50
C GLU A 894 -37.79 -13.27 46.07
N PHE A 895 -38.84 -14.06 45.88
CA PHE A 895 -39.48 -14.23 44.58
C PHE A 895 -41.01 -14.16 44.66
N ASP A 896 -41.63 -13.78 43.55
CA ASP A 896 -43.05 -13.99 43.28
C ASP A 896 -43.22 -14.41 41.82
N GLY A 897 -43.84 -15.58 41.60
CA GLY A 897 -43.83 -16.25 40.30
C GLY A 897 -42.41 -16.59 39.84
N ASP A 898 -42.01 -15.99 38.70
CA ASP A 898 -40.67 -16.14 38.14
C ASP A 898 -39.80 -14.88 38.33
N ILE A 899 -40.29 -13.85 39.02
CA ILE A 899 -39.54 -12.59 39.25
C ILE A 899 -38.83 -12.66 40.59
N VAL A 900 -37.56 -12.25 40.61
CA VAL A 900 -36.68 -12.24 41.77
C VAL A 900 -36.34 -10.81 42.17
N LYS A 901 -36.41 -10.53 43.47
CA LYS A 901 -36.03 -9.25 44.09
C LYS A 901 -34.94 -9.48 45.12
N ILE A 902 -33.91 -8.63 45.09
CA ILE A 902 -32.72 -8.77 45.93
C ILE A 902 -32.46 -7.46 46.62
N VAL A 903 -32.46 -7.44 47.95
CA VAL A 903 -32.04 -6.28 48.74
C VAL A 903 -30.65 -6.49 49.31
N PHE A 904 -29.85 -5.44 49.39
CA PHE A 904 -28.54 -5.49 50.04
C PHE A 904 -28.18 -4.11 50.55
N GLU A 905 -27.23 -4.03 51.48
CA GLU A 905 -26.72 -2.74 51.95
C GLU A 905 -25.40 -2.42 51.27
N GLU A 906 -25.21 -1.18 50.85
CA GLU A 906 -23.92 -0.68 50.36
C GLU A 906 -23.17 0.01 51.49
N TYR A 907 -21.91 -0.38 51.66
CA TYR A 907 -20.97 0.27 52.55
C TYR A 907 -19.57 0.33 51.94
N ASP A 908 -19.09 1.55 51.66
CA ASP A 908 -17.67 1.83 51.39
C ASP A 908 -16.97 2.52 52.60
N PRO A 909 -16.00 1.87 53.27
CA PRO A 909 -15.19 2.48 54.33
C PRO A 909 -14.37 3.68 53.91
N GLN A 910 -14.06 3.82 52.62
CA GLN A 910 -13.08 4.78 52.11
C GLN A 910 -13.70 6.10 51.62
N VAL A 911 -14.97 6.09 51.22
CA VAL A 911 -15.58 7.24 50.51
C VAL A 911 -16.28 8.23 51.46
N GLY A 912 -16.74 7.80 52.63
CA GLY A 912 -17.39 8.65 53.64
C GLY A 912 -18.73 9.24 53.17
N GLY A 913 -19.84 8.81 53.78
CA GLY A 913 -21.20 9.29 53.45
C GLY A 913 -22.25 8.38 54.08
N ASP A 914 -23.53 8.71 54.01
CA ASP A 914 -24.59 7.82 54.51
C ASP A 914 -24.66 6.53 53.69
N ALA A 915 -24.92 5.44 54.39
CA ALA A 915 -25.06 4.11 53.83
C ALA A 915 -26.42 3.94 53.14
N LYS A 916 -26.49 3.00 52.21
CA LYS A 916 -27.68 2.80 51.36
C LYS A 916 -28.18 1.37 51.40
N ILE A 917 -29.47 1.20 51.24
CA ILE A 917 -30.10 -0.08 50.94
C ILE A 917 -30.52 -0.03 49.48
N TRP A 918 -30.06 -1.01 48.73
CA TRP A 918 -30.34 -1.17 47.32
C TRP A 918 -31.33 -2.30 47.12
N LEU A 919 -32.14 -2.18 46.07
CA LEU A 919 -33.00 -3.23 45.54
C LEU A 919 -32.61 -3.49 44.09
N SER A 920 -32.26 -4.73 43.77
CA SER A 920 -32.10 -5.20 42.39
C SER A 920 -33.23 -6.16 42.02
N THR A 921 -33.54 -6.22 40.73
CA THR A 921 -34.58 -7.08 40.17
C THR A 921 -33.99 -7.99 39.11
N SER A 922 -34.39 -9.26 39.11
CA SER A 922 -34.09 -10.18 38.02
C SER A 922 -35.35 -10.88 37.54
N GLU A 923 -35.55 -10.92 36.23
CA GLU A 923 -36.73 -11.52 35.60
C GLU A 923 -36.34 -12.34 34.37
N PRO A 924 -37.09 -13.40 34.02
CA PRO A 924 -36.80 -14.22 32.85
C PRO A 924 -37.07 -13.44 31.55
N GLY A 925 -36.04 -13.30 30.71
CA GLY A 925 -36.21 -12.82 29.34
C GLY A 925 -36.90 -13.86 28.45
N ALA A 926 -37.18 -13.49 27.19
CA ALA A 926 -37.91 -14.34 26.22
C ALA A 926 -37.30 -15.75 26.01
N ASN A 927 -36.00 -15.91 26.27
CA ASN A 927 -35.27 -17.17 26.09
C ASN A 927 -35.13 -17.99 27.39
N GLY A 928 -35.79 -17.58 28.48
CA GLY A 928 -35.67 -18.22 29.80
C GLY A 928 -34.36 -17.92 30.55
N ILE A 929 -33.53 -17.01 30.01
CA ILE A 929 -32.33 -16.46 30.65
C ILE A 929 -32.78 -15.29 31.50
N TYR A 930 -32.38 -15.28 32.77
CA TYR A 930 -32.70 -14.18 33.67
C TYR A 930 -31.87 -12.94 33.33
N LEU A 931 -32.56 -11.80 33.21
CA LEU A 931 -31.95 -10.49 32.99
C LEU A 931 -31.88 -9.78 34.34
N LEU A 932 -30.71 -9.25 34.67
CA LEU A 932 -30.51 -8.41 35.85
C LEU A 932 -30.78 -6.95 35.49
N MET A 933 -31.67 -6.30 36.22
CA MET A 933 -31.98 -4.87 36.08
C MET A 933 -31.07 -4.02 36.97
N ASP A 934 -30.89 -2.76 36.58
CA ASP A 934 -30.20 -1.76 37.39
C ASP A 934 -30.81 -1.71 38.81
N ALA A 935 -29.94 -1.71 39.82
CA ALA A 935 -30.37 -1.61 41.21
C ALA A 935 -30.83 -0.17 41.50
N GLU A 936 -31.83 -0.02 42.37
CA GLU A 936 -32.30 1.28 42.88
C GLU A 936 -32.03 1.44 44.38
N VAL A 937 -31.81 2.66 44.84
CA VAL A 937 -31.68 2.97 46.27
C VAL A 937 -33.07 3.09 46.87
N VAL A 938 -33.39 2.25 47.85
CA VAL A 938 -34.72 2.22 48.50
C VAL A 938 -34.73 2.85 49.89
N ALA A 939 -33.58 2.91 50.56
CA ALA A 939 -33.45 3.58 51.85
C ALA A 939 -32.01 4.03 52.12
N THR A 940 -31.87 5.04 52.99
CA THR A 940 -30.58 5.53 53.48
C THR A 940 -30.50 5.43 55.00
N TYR A 941 -29.31 5.14 55.52
CA TYR A 941 -29.06 5.05 56.97
C TYR A 941 -27.66 5.59 57.33
N PRO A 942 -27.43 6.01 58.58
CA PRO A 942 -26.16 6.60 58.97
C PRO A 942 -24.99 5.65 58.76
N ASN A 943 -23.87 6.20 58.33
CA ASN A 943 -22.61 5.48 58.12
C ASN A 943 -22.09 4.74 59.38
N SER A 944 -22.47 5.17 60.59
CA SER A 944 -22.13 4.47 61.82
C SER A 944 -22.75 3.07 61.93
N TYR A 945 -23.68 2.73 61.02
CA TYR A 945 -24.43 1.48 60.98
C TYR A 945 -24.03 0.53 59.85
N TYR A 946 -22.89 0.79 59.20
CA TYR A 946 -22.37 -0.04 58.13
C TYR A 946 -22.25 -1.54 58.49
N GLY A 947 -22.82 -2.40 57.63
CA GLY A 947 -22.86 -3.84 57.84
C GLY A 947 -23.86 -4.30 58.91
N SER A 948 -24.58 -3.36 59.53
CA SER A 948 -25.53 -3.62 60.62
C SER A 948 -26.98 -3.34 60.24
N ALA A 949 -27.25 -2.80 59.04
CA ALA A 949 -28.62 -2.56 58.58
C ALA A 949 -29.35 -3.87 58.29
N LYS A 950 -28.64 -4.86 57.71
CA LYS A 950 -29.10 -6.23 57.44
C LYS A 950 -30.51 -6.25 56.83
N PRO A 951 -30.68 -5.63 55.64
CA PRO A 951 -32.00 -5.50 55.02
C PRO A 951 -32.58 -6.87 54.70
N VAL A 952 -33.90 -6.98 54.86
CA VAL A 952 -34.69 -8.17 54.53
C VAL A 952 -35.90 -7.76 53.72
N ILE A 953 -36.32 -8.63 52.79
CA ILE A 953 -37.37 -8.34 51.82
C ILE A 953 -38.47 -9.40 51.85
N SER A 954 -39.70 -8.93 51.67
CA SER A 954 -40.85 -9.71 51.23
C SER A 954 -41.37 -9.10 49.93
N PHE A 955 -41.74 -9.93 48.97
CA PHE A 955 -42.19 -9.53 47.65
C PHE A 955 -43.40 -10.37 47.24
N THR A 956 -44.46 -9.67 46.84
CA THR A 956 -45.67 -10.25 46.25
C THR A 956 -46.11 -9.39 45.07
N PHE A 957 -47.03 -9.90 44.25
CA PHE A 957 -47.61 -9.17 43.11
C PHE A 957 -48.12 -7.76 43.46
N TYR A 958 -48.60 -7.57 44.70
CA TYR A 958 -49.24 -6.32 45.15
C TYR A 958 -48.31 -5.41 45.97
N GLU A 959 -47.21 -5.93 46.52
CA GLU A 959 -46.42 -5.23 47.53
C GLU A 959 -44.97 -5.71 47.57
N ILE A 960 -44.04 -4.75 47.63
CA ILE A 960 -42.66 -4.96 48.08
C ILE A 960 -42.54 -4.35 49.48
N PHE A 961 -42.06 -5.15 50.43
CA PHE A 961 -41.84 -4.74 51.82
C PHE A 961 -40.38 -4.99 52.18
N VAL A 962 -39.65 -3.94 52.56
CA VAL A 962 -38.25 -4.02 52.97
C VAL A 962 -38.13 -3.57 54.43
N ALA A 963 -37.56 -4.42 55.28
CA ALA A 963 -37.27 -4.09 56.67
C ALA A 963 -35.76 -4.06 56.94
N TYR A 964 -35.32 -3.14 57.77
CA TYR A 964 -33.91 -2.90 58.04
C TYR A 964 -33.69 -2.16 59.36
N ARG A 965 -32.48 -2.21 59.90
CA ARG A 965 -32.10 -1.44 61.10
C ARG A 965 -31.48 -0.12 60.69
N SER A 966 -32.03 1.00 61.15
CA SER A 966 -31.55 2.34 60.80
C SER A 966 -30.66 3.00 61.87
N GLY A 967 -30.47 2.39 63.04
CA GLY A 967 -29.67 2.96 64.13
C GLY A 967 -29.60 2.09 65.40
N SER A 968 -28.84 2.56 66.41
CA SER A 968 -28.57 1.83 67.66
C SER A 968 -29.60 1.98 68.75
N THR A 969 -30.40 3.05 68.71
CA THR A 969 -31.36 3.40 69.75
C THR A 969 -32.81 3.28 69.29
N GLY A 970 -33.07 3.18 67.98
CA GLY A 970 -34.39 3.01 67.38
C GLY A 970 -34.73 1.54 67.08
N GLY A 971 -36.00 1.29 66.77
CA GLY A 971 -36.50 -0.02 66.36
C GLY A 971 -36.08 -0.43 64.94
N ILE A 972 -36.65 -1.53 64.46
CA ILE A 972 -36.53 -1.97 63.06
C ILE A 972 -37.44 -1.07 62.23
N LYS A 973 -36.93 -0.52 61.14
CA LYS A 973 -37.71 0.24 60.17
C LYS A 973 -38.21 -0.63 59.04
N TYR A 974 -39.29 -0.21 58.42
CA TYR A 974 -39.79 -0.77 57.17
C TYR A 974 -40.14 0.31 56.16
N ILE A 975 -40.07 -0.05 54.88
CA ILE A 975 -40.49 0.77 53.75
C ILE A 975 -41.21 -0.12 52.74
N THR A 976 -42.28 0.40 52.13
CA THR A 976 -43.13 -0.34 51.20
C THR A 976 -43.27 0.36 49.85
N ASN A 977 -43.49 -0.44 48.80
CA ASN A 977 -43.90 0.04 47.48
C ASN A 977 -45.07 -0.81 47.00
N TRP A 978 -46.15 -0.17 46.55
CA TRP A 978 -47.43 -0.81 46.31
C TRP A 978 -47.76 -0.89 44.84
N ASN A 979 -48.53 -1.91 44.48
CA ASN A 979 -49.02 -2.12 43.14
C ASN A 979 -50.55 -2.28 43.17
N ALA A 980 -51.24 -1.18 42.90
CA ALA A 980 -52.70 -1.08 43.06
C ALA A 980 -53.48 -1.14 41.73
N SER A 981 -52.80 -1.38 40.61
CA SER A 981 -53.37 -1.25 39.25
C SER A 981 -53.39 -2.57 38.46
N ASN A 982 -54.31 -2.64 37.49
CA ASN A 982 -54.32 -3.64 36.43
C ASN A 982 -54.37 -2.91 35.07
N PRO A 983 -53.30 -2.90 34.26
CA PRO A 983 -52.05 -3.64 34.43
C PRO A 983 -51.20 -3.09 35.59
N PRO A 984 -50.27 -3.90 36.12
CA PRO A 984 -49.56 -3.59 37.37
C PRO A 984 -48.56 -2.45 37.19
N SER A 985 -48.61 -1.44 38.05
CA SER A 985 -47.66 -0.31 38.09
C SER A 985 -47.35 0.07 39.55
N TRP A 986 -46.07 0.02 39.91
CA TRP A 986 -45.59 0.41 41.25
C TRP A 986 -45.84 1.90 41.53
N SER A 987 -46.37 2.20 42.72
CA SER A 987 -46.79 3.55 43.15
C SER A 987 -45.63 4.46 43.56
N GLY A 988 -44.44 3.88 43.79
CA GLY A 988 -43.31 4.53 44.43
C GLY A 988 -43.21 4.16 45.91
N TRP A 989 -42.05 4.42 46.50
CA TRP A 989 -41.72 4.08 47.88
C TRP A 989 -42.40 5.01 48.89
N ASP A 990 -43.04 4.42 49.90
CA ASP A 990 -43.59 5.13 51.05
C ASP A 990 -42.47 5.70 51.96
N ALA A 991 -42.82 6.59 52.89
CA ALA A 991 -41.86 7.04 53.89
C ALA A 991 -41.50 5.90 54.87
N PRO A 992 -40.23 5.74 55.28
CA PRO A 992 -39.86 4.69 56.24
C PRO A 992 -40.51 4.87 57.61
N GLU A 993 -41.12 3.80 58.11
CA GLU A 993 -41.82 3.76 59.40
C GLU A 993 -41.17 2.77 60.37
N ASP A 994 -41.42 2.91 61.68
CA ASP A 994 -40.95 1.97 62.70
C ASP A 994 -41.91 0.78 62.81
N ILE A 995 -41.37 -0.43 62.88
CA ILE A 995 -42.15 -1.62 63.24
C ILE A 995 -42.50 -1.51 64.73
N PRO A 996 -43.78 -1.55 65.12
CA PRO A 996 -44.20 -1.46 66.52
C PRO A 996 -43.53 -2.50 67.40
N ASP A 997 -43.33 -2.14 68.67
CA ASP A 997 -42.72 -3.00 69.71
C ASP A 997 -41.29 -3.46 69.41
N THR A 998 -40.61 -2.75 68.50
CA THR A 998 -39.18 -2.89 68.28
C THR A 998 -38.43 -1.71 68.88
N GLY A 999 -37.22 -1.96 69.39
CA GLY A 999 -36.35 -0.94 69.99
C GLY A 999 -34.89 -1.17 69.64
N GLY A 1000 -33.97 -0.47 70.29
CA GLY A 1000 -32.53 -0.52 69.99
C GLY A 1000 -31.91 -1.92 69.99
N ASP A 1001 -32.45 -2.86 70.78
CA ASP A 1001 -31.99 -4.25 70.86
C ASP A 1001 -32.65 -5.21 69.84
N SER A 1002 -33.64 -4.71 69.09
CA SER A 1002 -34.28 -5.47 68.01
C SER A 1002 -33.37 -5.51 66.78
N LYS A 1003 -32.99 -6.70 66.34
CA LYS A 1003 -32.07 -6.91 65.21
C LYS A 1003 -32.39 -8.20 64.47
N ASN A 1004 -31.64 -8.46 63.41
CA ASN A 1004 -31.68 -9.73 62.69
C ASN A 1004 -33.12 -10.08 62.22
N PRO A 1005 -33.88 -9.15 61.60
CA PRO A 1005 -35.25 -9.42 61.17
C PRO A 1005 -35.30 -10.50 60.08
N SER A 1006 -36.47 -11.10 59.92
CA SER A 1006 -36.87 -11.96 58.80
C SER A 1006 -38.32 -11.70 58.49
N VAL A 1007 -38.67 -11.58 57.22
CA VAL A 1007 -40.01 -11.20 56.79
C VAL A 1007 -40.56 -12.18 55.77
N ILE A 1008 -41.87 -12.36 55.75
CA ILE A 1008 -42.58 -13.02 54.66
C ILE A 1008 -43.98 -12.45 54.52
N GLY A 1009 -44.39 -12.23 53.28
CA GLY A 1009 -45.72 -11.73 52.94
C GLY A 1009 -46.56 -12.79 52.27
N TYR A 1010 -47.88 -12.72 52.46
CA TYR A 1010 -48.82 -13.51 51.67
C TYR A 1010 -50.17 -12.84 51.54
N TYR A 1011 -50.94 -13.29 50.55
CA TYR A 1011 -52.24 -12.72 50.20
C TYR A 1011 -53.35 -13.78 50.30
N PRO A 1012 -54.14 -13.82 51.38
CA PRO A 1012 -55.36 -14.63 51.45
C PRO A 1012 -56.55 -13.88 50.82
N PRO A 1013 -57.45 -14.56 50.09
CA PRO A 1013 -58.68 -13.94 49.57
C PRO A 1013 -59.67 -13.59 50.70
N PRO A 1014 -60.48 -12.50 50.59
CA PRO A 1014 -60.42 -11.43 49.60
C PRO A 1014 -59.82 -10.13 50.21
N ASN A 1015 -58.69 -9.68 49.65
CA ASN A 1015 -58.16 -8.31 49.74
C ASN A 1015 -57.37 -7.87 50.99
N PHE A 1016 -56.61 -8.78 51.61
CA PHE A 1016 -55.68 -8.44 52.70
C PHE A 1016 -54.24 -8.78 52.33
N SER A 1017 -53.30 -7.84 52.51
CA SER A 1017 -51.87 -8.13 52.58
C SER A 1017 -51.52 -8.53 54.01
N HIS A 1018 -50.92 -9.69 54.19
CA HIS A 1018 -50.33 -10.10 55.46
C HIS A 1018 -48.81 -9.97 55.37
N ILE A 1019 -48.21 -9.29 56.35
CA ILE A 1019 -46.76 -9.28 56.57
C ILE A 1019 -46.47 -9.90 57.91
N CYS A 1020 -45.68 -10.97 57.87
CA CYS A 1020 -45.22 -11.69 59.04
C CYS A 1020 -43.74 -11.38 59.24
N ILE A 1021 -43.36 -10.94 60.44
CA ILE A 1021 -41.98 -10.64 60.80
C ILE A 1021 -41.56 -11.43 62.04
N ALA A 1022 -40.35 -12.00 61.99
CA ALA A 1022 -39.65 -12.54 63.13
C ALA A 1022 -38.36 -11.74 63.37
N TYR A 1023 -38.04 -11.44 64.63
CA TYR A 1023 -36.84 -10.66 64.97
C TYR A 1023 -36.23 -11.10 66.30
N GLU A 1024 -34.94 -10.85 66.46
CA GLU A 1024 -34.22 -11.05 67.73
C GLU A 1024 -34.35 -9.81 68.61
N HIS A 1025 -34.71 -9.98 69.87
CA HIS A 1025 -34.70 -8.93 70.90
C HIS A 1025 -34.19 -9.52 72.22
N PHE A 1026 -33.09 -9.00 72.77
CA PHE A 1026 -32.40 -9.54 73.96
C PHE A 1026 -32.20 -11.07 73.97
N GLY A 1027 -31.77 -11.65 72.84
CA GLY A 1027 -31.54 -13.11 72.73
C GLY A 1027 -32.81 -13.96 72.74
N THR A 1028 -33.96 -13.34 72.49
CA THR A 1028 -35.28 -13.97 72.36
C THR A 1028 -35.82 -13.70 70.96
N ILE A 1029 -36.50 -14.68 70.36
CA ILE A 1029 -37.17 -14.54 69.07
C ILE A 1029 -38.63 -14.12 69.28
N TYR A 1030 -38.99 -12.98 68.73
CA TYR A 1030 -40.36 -12.46 68.70
C TYR A 1030 -40.96 -12.57 67.31
N PHE A 1031 -42.27 -12.73 67.27
CA PHE A 1031 -43.08 -12.81 66.06
C PHE A 1031 -44.24 -11.82 66.09
N ARG A 1032 -44.48 -11.16 64.95
CA ARG A 1032 -45.62 -10.29 64.68
C ARG A 1032 -46.24 -10.62 63.32
N ASP A 1033 -47.56 -10.60 63.27
CA ASP A 1033 -48.37 -10.72 62.05
C ASP A 1033 -49.21 -9.44 61.92
N ALA A 1034 -49.00 -8.73 60.82
CA ALA A 1034 -49.65 -7.47 60.51
C ALA A 1034 -50.50 -7.63 59.24
N VAL A 1035 -51.72 -7.12 59.30
CA VAL A 1035 -52.69 -7.18 58.21
C VAL A 1035 -53.01 -5.79 57.72
N ARG A 1036 -53.12 -5.64 56.41
CA ARG A 1036 -53.56 -4.41 55.79
C ARG A 1036 -54.55 -4.66 54.67
N ILE A 1037 -55.63 -3.90 54.65
CA ILE A 1037 -56.57 -3.88 53.50
C ILE A 1037 -55.88 -3.13 52.37
N VAL A 1038 -55.95 -3.65 51.14
CA VAL A 1038 -55.25 -3.11 49.93
C VAL A 1038 -55.57 -1.64 49.58
N HIS A 1039 -56.39 -0.93 50.35
CA HIS A 1039 -56.74 0.48 50.11
C HIS A 1039 -56.85 1.33 51.39
N ASN A 1040 -56.34 0.86 52.54
CA ASN A 1040 -56.43 1.58 53.81
C ASN A 1040 -55.04 1.90 54.38
N TRP A 1041 -54.86 3.12 54.91
CA TRP A 1041 -53.58 3.63 55.41
C TRP A 1041 -53.37 3.22 56.88
N GLY A 1042 -52.83 2.02 57.11
CA GLY A 1042 -52.42 1.55 58.44
C GLY A 1042 -52.37 0.03 58.58
N TRP A 1043 -51.41 -0.48 59.37
CA TRP A 1043 -51.30 -1.91 59.70
C TRP A 1043 -52.12 -2.26 60.94
N ASP A 1044 -52.97 -3.28 60.82
CA ASP A 1044 -53.67 -3.91 61.94
C ASP A 1044 -52.88 -5.13 62.42
N TYR A 1045 -52.39 -5.10 63.66
CA TYR A 1045 -51.59 -6.19 64.22
C TYR A 1045 -52.45 -7.24 64.90
N TYR A 1046 -52.17 -8.52 64.67
CA TYR A 1046 -52.83 -9.61 65.38
C TYR A 1046 -52.36 -9.68 66.84
N GLY A 1047 -53.24 -9.30 67.76
CA GLY A 1047 -53.02 -9.31 69.21
C GLY A 1047 -52.27 -8.08 69.73
N GLU A 1048 -52.44 -7.75 71.00
CA GLU A 1048 -51.87 -6.54 71.61
C GLU A 1048 -50.34 -6.59 71.74
N GLU A 1049 -49.73 -7.76 72.02
CA GLU A 1049 -48.29 -7.92 72.37
C GLU A 1049 -47.56 -8.95 71.47
N PRO A 1050 -46.26 -8.77 71.17
CA PRO A 1050 -45.53 -9.63 70.23
C PRO A 1050 -45.38 -11.04 70.80
N THR A 1051 -45.53 -12.06 69.93
CA THR A 1051 -45.49 -13.45 70.39
C THR A 1051 -44.05 -13.89 70.61
N ASN A 1052 -43.68 -14.26 71.84
CA ASN A 1052 -42.36 -14.82 72.16
C ASN A 1052 -42.26 -16.30 71.75
N LEU A 1053 -41.58 -16.57 70.63
CA LEU A 1053 -41.41 -17.91 70.08
C LEU A 1053 -40.36 -18.75 70.81
N SER A 1054 -39.42 -18.12 71.52
CA SER A 1054 -38.38 -18.82 72.29
C SER A 1054 -38.92 -19.49 73.55
N THR A 1055 -40.14 -19.15 73.97
CA THR A 1055 -40.80 -19.80 75.10
C THR A 1055 -40.83 -21.33 74.90
N GLY A 1056 -40.22 -22.05 75.84
CA GLY A 1056 -40.14 -23.52 75.80
C GLY A 1056 -39.15 -24.09 74.78
N SER A 1057 -38.21 -23.29 74.23
CA SER A 1057 -37.16 -23.80 73.33
C SER A 1057 -36.06 -24.57 74.06
N GLY A 1058 -35.82 -24.28 75.34
CA GLY A 1058 -34.73 -24.85 76.14
C GLY A 1058 -33.39 -24.11 76.00
N PHE A 1059 -33.33 -23.02 75.24
CA PHE A 1059 -32.11 -22.23 74.98
C PHE A 1059 -32.22 -20.82 75.57
N ASN A 1060 -31.14 -20.33 76.19
CA ASN A 1060 -31.09 -19.00 76.83
C ASN A 1060 -30.59 -17.90 75.90
N VAL A 1061 -30.03 -18.23 74.74
CA VAL A 1061 -29.72 -17.27 73.67
C VAL A 1061 -30.26 -17.80 72.35
N ASN A 1062 -31.07 -17.00 71.66
CA ASN A 1062 -31.74 -17.37 70.42
C ASN A 1062 -31.46 -16.27 69.37
N LYS A 1063 -30.91 -16.64 68.21
CA LYS A 1063 -30.42 -15.69 67.20
C LYS A 1063 -30.81 -16.11 65.78
N TYR A 1064 -30.79 -15.15 64.87
CA TYR A 1064 -30.97 -15.34 63.42
C TYR A 1064 -32.27 -16.08 63.04
N PRO A 1065 -33.45 -15.53 63.38
CA PRO A 1065 -34.71 -16.15 63.00
C PRO A 1065 -34.92 -16.07 61.49
N VAL A 1066 -35.34 -17.15 60.85
CA VAL A 1066 -35.73 -17.21 59.44
C VAL A 1066 -37.18 -17.68 59.36
N ILE A 1067 -38.05 -16.89 58.73
CA ILE A 1067 -39.48 -17.20 58.54
C ILE A 1067 -39.76 -17.68 57.12
N SER A 1068 -40.61 -18.70 56.99
CA SER A 1068 -41.02 -19.29 55.70
C SER A 1068 -42.49 -19.73 55.74
N LEU A 1069 -43.10 -19.87 54.57
CA LEU A 1069 -44.49 -20.32 54.41
C LEU A 1069 -44.51 -21.80 54.04
N SER A 1070 -45.23 -22.61 54.81
CA SER A 1070 -45.53 -24.00 54.47
C SER A 1070 -46.91 -24.08 53.83
N ASN A 1071 -46.97 -24.51 52.57
CA ASN A 1071 -48.21 -24.67 51.83
C ASN A 1071 -48.61 -26.16 51.81
N ASN A 1072 -49.55 -26.56 52.66
CA ASN A 1072 -50.26 -27.83 52.46
C ASN A 1072 -51.67 -27.51 51.97
N SER A 1073 -52.17 -28.29 51.03
CA SER A 1073 -53.41 -28.07 50.24
C SER A 1073 -54.72 -27.80 51.03
N LEU A 1074 -54.67 -27.75 52.35
CA LEU A 1074 -55.81 -27.51 53.23
C LEU A 1074 -55.59 -26.49 54.36
N ASN A 1075 -54.39 -25.90 54.58
CA ASN A 1075 -54.11 -24.78 55.51
C ASN A 1075 -52.70 -24.18 55.30
N ARG A 1076 -52.58 -22.84 55.30
CA ARG A 1076 -51.27 -22.14 55.27
C ARG A 1076 -50.71 -22.06 56.70
N TYR A 1077 -49.51 -22.60 56.93
CA TYR A 1077 -48.82 -22.53 58.23
C TYR A 1077 -47.51 -21.74 58.08
N LEU A 1078 -47.19 -20.91 59.08
CA LEU A 1078 -45.90 -20.24 59.18
C LEU A 1078 -44.90 -21.16 59.86
N MET A 1079 -43.67 -21.16 59.35
CA MET A 1079 -42.53 -21.83 59.96
C MET A 1079 -41.49 -20.77 60.33
N VAL A 1080 -41.06 -20.74 61.58
CA VAL A 1080 -39.94 -19.90 62.03
C VAL A 1080 -38.87 -20.82 62.58
N SER A 1081 -37.66 -20.69 62.03
CA SER A 1081 -36.46 -21.41 62.48
C SER A 1081 -35.40 -20.45 62.99
N TRP A 1082 -34.58 -20.85 63.96
CA TRP A 1082 -33.50 -20.00 64.48
C TRP A 1082 -32.40 -20.83 65.15
N LEU A 1083 -31.25 -20.18 65.42
CA LEU A 1083 -30.16 -20.78 66.18
C LEU A 1083 -30.40 -20.62 67.69
N GLY A 1084 -30.63 -21.74 68.38
CA GLY A 1084 -30.65 -21.80 69.84
C GLY A 1084 -29.27 -22.15 70.40
N ILE A 1085 -28.79 -21.36 71.35
CA ILE A 1085 -27.51 -21.53 72.03
C ILE A 1085 -27.79 -21.70 73.53
N TYR A 1086 -27.26 -22.77 74.11
CA TYR A 1086 -27.32 -23.03 75.55
C TYR A 1086 -25.97 -22.68 76.18
N ASP A 1087 -25.94 -21.59 76.95
CA ASP A 1087 -24.77 -21.18 77.72
C ASP A 1087 -24.95 -21.58 79.20
N ALA A 1088 -24.17 -22.55 79.67
CA ALA A 1088 -24.24 -22.99 81.07
C ALA A 1088 -23.62 -21.92 81.98
N ASN A 1089 -24.44 -21.37 82.88
CA ASN A 1089 -24.05 -20.35 83.88
C ASN A 1089 -22.67 -20.67 84.53
N PRO A 1090 -21.70 -19.73 84.52
CA PRO A 1090 -20.34 -19.96 85.04
C PRO A 1090 -20.23 -20.18 86.57
N SER A 1091 -21.34 -20.22 87.31
CA SER A 1091 -21.37 -20.34 88.78
C SER A 1091 -21.74 -21.73 89.34
N ASN A 1092 -21.82 -22.79 88.53
CA ASN A 1092 -21.99 -24.17 89.00
C ASN A 1092 -21.23 -25.21 88.13
N PRO A 1093 -19.98 -25.59 88.46
CA PRO A 1093 -19.16 -26.51 87.67
C PRO A 1093 -19.37 -28.00 87.98
N SER A 1094 -20.53 -28.40 88.53
CA SER A 1094 -20.76 -29.81 88.86
C SER A 1094 -21.23 -30.61 87.63
N GLN A 1095 -20.29 -31.43 87.10
CA GLN A 1095 -20.32 -32.39 85.98
C GLN A 1095 -19.86 -31.79 84.63
N LYS A 1096 -18.66 -32.07 84.09
CA LYS A 1096 -17.95 -33.36 83.97
C LYS A 1096 -16.41 -33.20 84.01
N THR A 1097 -15.76 -34.28 84.43
CA THR A 1097 -14.32 -34.44 84.73
C THR A 1097 -13.57 -35.19 83.62
N ASP A 1098 -13.34 -34.59 82.44
CA ASP A 1098 -12.46 -35.18 81.42
C ASP A 1098 -11.65 -34.17 80.55
N GLY A 1099 -11.62 -32.88 80.90
CA GLY A 1099 -10.81 -31.89 80.18
C GLY A 1099 -11.37 -31.46 78.82
N THR A 1100 -12.62 -31.81 78.50
CA THR A 1100 -13.36 -31.25 77.35
C THR A 1100 -13.94 -29.86 77.69
N LYS A 1101 -13.92 -28.94 76.71
CA LYS A 1101 -14.43 -27.56 76.83
C LYS A 1101 -15.91 -27.53 77.27
N PRO A 1102 -16.40 -26.45 77.92
CA PRO A 1102 -17.81 -26.31 78.31
C PRO A 1102 -18.77 -26.70 77.18
N LEU A 1103 -19.85 -27.41 77.52
CA LEU A 1103 -20.91 -27.86 76.60
C LEU A 1103 -21.68 -26.65 76.03
N TYR A 1104 -21.10 -25.99 75.04
CA TYR A 1104 -21.86 -25.17 74.09
C TYR A 1104 -22.73 -26.12 73.27
N ARG A 1105 -24.04 -26.12 73.51
CA ARG A 1105 -25.00 -26.77 72.61
C ARG A 1105 -25.62 -25.70 71.73
N GLU A 1106 -25.30 -25.77 70.45
CA GLU A 1106 -26.00 -25.07 69.39
C GLU A 1106 -26.98 -26.05 68.74
N ALA A 1107 -28.21 -25.60 68.47
CA ALA A 1107 -29.17 -26.38 67.72
C ALA A 1107 -30.10 -25.47 66.92
N ALA A 1108 -30.51 -25.94 65.74
CA ALA A 1108 -31.62 -25.35 65.02
C ALA A 1108 -32.93 -25.62 65.78
N VAL A 1109 -33.67 -24.56 66.11
CA VAL A 1109 -34.99 -24.63 66.73
C VAL A 1109 -36.02 -24.23 65.70
N VAL A 1110 -37.12 -24.97 65.60
CA VAL A 1110 -38.22 -24.69 64.66
C VAL A 1110 -39.55 -24.65 65.40
N LYS A 1111 -40.35 -23.63 65.12
CA LYS A 1111 -41.76 -23.52 65.54
C LYS A 1111 -42.64 -23.38 64.31
N THR A 1112 -43.83 -23.97 64.40
CA THR A 1112 -44.88 -23.85 63.38
C THR A 1112 -46.17 -23.34 64.01
N GLY A 1113 -46.83 -22.40 63.36
CA GLY A 1113 -47.98 -21.73 63.94
C GLY A 1113 -48.71 -20.78 63.00
N TYR A 1114 -49.72 -20.11 63.56
CA TYR A 1114 -50.49 -19.04 62.93
C TYR A 1114 -50.96 -18.06 64.02
N GLY A 1115 -50.80 -16.75 63.81
CA GLY A 1115 -51.12 -15.71 64.79
C GLY A 1115 -50.39 -15.95 66.13
N THR A 1116 -51.14 -16.07 67.22
CA THR A 1116 -50.60 -16.32 68.58
C THR A 1116 -50.43 -17.81 68.92
N SER A 1117 -50.84 -18.73 68.04
CA SER A 1117 -50.82 -20.17 68.29
C SER A 1117 -49.60 -20.83 67.65
N TRP A 1118 -48.62 -21.19 68.47
CA TRP A 1118 -47.36 -21.81 68.03
C TRP A 1118 -47.09 -23.13 68.73
N SER A 1119 -46.56 -24.09 67.98
CA SER A 1119 -46.20 -25.42 68.47
C SER A 1119 -44.84 -25.84 67.95
N THR A 1120 -44.20 -26.78 68.66
CA THR A 1120 -43.03 -27.48 68.13
C THR A 1120 -43.54 -28.62 67.25
N PRO A 1121 -43.05 -28.78 66.00
CA PRO A 1121 -43.46 -29.89 65.14
C PRO A 1121 -43.23 -31.25 65.82
N SER A 1122 -44.23 -32.14 65.78
CA SER A 1122 -44.15 -33.46 66.40
C SER A 1122 -43.52 -34.53 65.50
N ASN A 1123 -43.37 -34.27 64.20
CA ASN A 1123 -42.73 -35.17 63.23
C ASN A 1123 -41.84 -34.36 62.27
N PHE A 1124 -40.53 -34.50 62.38
CA PHE A 1124 -39.63 -34.23 61.26
C PHE A 1124 -39.58 -35.51 60.43
N SER A 1125 -40.09 -35.50 59.20
CA SER A 1125 -39.76 -36.59 58.28
C SER A 1125 -38.28 -36.50 57.93
N ASN A 1126 -37.58 -37.64 57.84
CA ASN A 1126 -36.18 -37.75 57.42
C ASN A 1126 -35.88 -37.16 56.02
N ASN A 1127 -36.90 -36.64 55.32
CA ASN A 1127 -36.75 -35.93 54.07
C ASN A 1127 -36.46 -34.44 54.23
N VAL A 1128 -36.36 -33.90 55.45
CA VAL A 1128 -35.80 -32.56 55.65
C VAL A 1128 -34.35 -32.70 56.06
N ASP A 1129 -33.55 -33.24 55.14
CA ASP A 1129 -32.10 -33.13 55.19
C ASP A 1129 -31.73 -31.77 54.58
N PHE A 1130 -31.33 -30.84 55.44
CA PHE A 1130 -30.91 -29.49 55.06
C PHE A 1130 -29.55 -29.48 54.34
N THR A 1131 -28.93 -30.66 54.18
CA THR A 1131 -27.59 -30.83 53.62
C THR A 1131 -27.48 -31.91 52.53
N THR A 1132 -28.48 -32.80 52.35
CA THR A 1132 -28.46 -33.78 51.25
C THR A 1132 -29.79 -33.92 50.47
N ASN A 1133 -29.74 -33.49 49.21
CA ASN A 1133 -30.36 -33.97 47.96
C ASN A 1133 -31.78 -34.62 47.85
N GLY A 1134 -32.66 -34.58 48.86
CA GLY A 1134 -33.92 -35.36 48.81
C GLY A 1134 -35.25 -34.64 48.99
N SER A 1135 -35.27 -33.34 49.32
CA SER A 1135 -36.49 -32.68 49.86
C SER A 1135 -37.32 -31.83 48.88
N LEU A 1136 -36.87 -31.64 47.63
CA LEU A 1136 -37.38 -30.58 46.74
C LEU A 1136 -38.62 -30.95 45.90
N ASN A 1137 -39.45 -31.87 46.38
CA ASN A 1137 -40.63 -32.36 45.65
C ASN A 1137 -41.98 -31.86 46.22
N THR A 1138 -42.01 -30.65 46.77
CA THR A 1138 -43.25 -29.92 47.00
C THR A 1138 -43.43 -28.88 45.89
N GLN A 1139 -44.51 -29.01 45.12
CA GLN A 1139 -45.01 -27.92 44.28
C GLN A 1139 -45.25 -26.70 45.19
N TYR A 1140 -44.47 -25.63 44.98
CA TYR A 1140 -44.52 -24.31 45.64
C TYR A 1140 -43.88 -24.19 47.05
N GLY A 1141 -42.91 -23.27 47.17
CA GLY A 1141 -42.64 -22.49 48.40
C GLY A 1141 -41.37 -22.80 49.21
N SER A 1142 -40.33 -21.97 49.05
CA SER A 1142 -39.21 -21.66 49.97
C SER A 1142 -38.31 -22.80 50.52
N ILE A 1143 -37.00 -22.69 50.26
CA ILE A 1143 -35.96 -23.46 50.96
C ILE A 1143 -35.66 -22.77 52.30
N MET A 1144 -35.81 -23.49 53.41
CA MET A 1144 -35.29 -23.06 54.71
C MET A 1144 -33.76 -23.16 54.68
N ALA A 1145 -33.07 -22.04 54.49
CA ALA A 1145 -31.63 -21.96 54.68
C ALA A 1145 -31.35 -21.63 56.15
N TRP A 1146 -30.77 -22.58 56.89
CA TRP A 1146 -30.16 -22.29 58.18
C TRP A 1146 -28.79 -21.64 57.94
N SER A 1147 -28.43 -20.67 58.77
CA SER A 1147 -27.09 -20.08 58.79
C SER A 1147 -26.26 -20.81 59.84
N GLU A 1148 -25.28 -21.60 59.38
CA GLU A 1148 -24.27 -22.20 60.25
C GLU A 1148 -23.33 -21.10 60.75
N SER A 1149 -23.34 -20.83 62.05
CA SER A 1149 -22.18 -20.21 62.70
C SER A 1149 -21.07 -21.25 62.82
N ASP A 1150 -19.86 -20.85 62.46
CA ASP A 1150 -18.64 -21.65 62.47
C ASP A 1150 -18.63 -22.78 61.42
N GLY A 1151 -18.37 -22.41 60.16
CA GLY A 1151 -18.19 -23.31 59.02
C GLY A 1151 -17.05 -24.32 59.17
N GLN A 1152 -17.24 -25.31 60.06
CA GLN A 1152 -16.54 -26.57 60.06
C GLN A 1152 -17.51 -27.68 59.68
N TYR A 1153 -17.87 -27.74 58.38
CA TYR A 1153 -17.93 -29.06 57.76
C TYR A 1153 -16.50 -29.52 57.50
N SER A 1154 -16.02 -30.36 58.41
CA SER A 1154 -14.99 -31.33 58.10
C SER A 1154 -15.53 -32.27 57.02
N ASN A 1155 -14.87 -32.26 55.86
CA ASN A 1155 -14.88 -33.27 54.78
C ASN A 1155 -16.20 -33.49 54.02
N GLY A 1156 -16.21 -32.98 52.79
CA GLY A 1156 -17.14 -33.32 51.70
C GLY A 1156 -16.90 -32.50 50.45
#